data_AF-A0A173XES1-F1
#
_entry.id   AF-A0A173XES1-F1
#
_cell.length_a   1.000
_cell.length_b   1.000
_cell.length_c   1.000
_cell.angle_alpha   90.00
_cell.angle_beta   90.00
_cell.angle_gamma   90.00
#
_symmetry.space_group_name_H-M   'P 1'
#
loop_
_entity.id
_entity.type
_entity.pdbx_description
1 polymer ?
#
loop_
_entity_poly.entity_id
_entity_poly.type
_entity_poly.pdbx_seq_one_letter_code
_entity_poly.pdbx_strand_id
1 'polypeptide(L)'
;MARNMITGKETQKMQEFTQEQIDRAEHMGIEIPADVKEQIFEYANLIGEEEKVRTLVRNLTDAINQADEDKVEELLDDAKMDIQDLPDPTIGKLELRDYGYTAEDMVPLRKEAALDYHRMGSKIYCLDSDGGKGEYASKEMIQAHEGLFGMELQMWERIRDQDLDYADEDFGAFQEPMSVIDQEEALKLYDTGADIYLITNFSSPVYVTERKEIERGPEHYQMSMAERERFRNLEWEMQKYPQIRSLKEANLLLGTRRTFGIYQIKDDSPGENYAFMNMSFIESHGMQIKKEDYELVYVGELFGNMSLDDIFERFNIDRPEDFRGHSLSVSDIVVLNDGENVTAHFVDSISFEQLDHFLELEEQSLSELVYEVGERYFAIQTTEEGYDYSFYDEDFRLMDGGVHENDEISIEEAAEELLEEEGWTGERIRGDYDQLMEKVEEMDEVVMAEIQKSQGEYKPLAKVEELEEANYNMIDNVLNNIPPKKEPYLEYFAAECDEFHDMGAYEKSTDVNQIAAVYEKYRENPENAYRVCSMGIIYRDPEDSYYDDVEFAIVKGNTVLGNLMDDVRFYGELALVREGIEKIHEALPDYKYVPMRDVREAMYPEKMTTEQLAEALDEIAEAFDPYEYRDHIEPGQDTVQEVILDLQSGNIGSYISYLKDIVEEECEQSVRAGVLIERLKFYEPDISEETEPMVYVNYCEERELIELRCQKFSDLDALVAKQDKEWYADRNPRTNEPTMTAQMFFTVYYAEKDDKMLRQFKSKIDIGTGNGGILSQLKLQNEMKLTDESWLSFMKNKGNEEFQKYLEELTDMQDHVLPYLQSFCSLEEKGVQERREQQIAEKQGGLTGRERATAETKVKNTRTAGKEASIVRTEEKNVAAKAKKPSIHERLEINKRKIQEKQGKDKPERGADRGVR
;
A
#
# COMPACT_ATOMS: atom_id res chain seq x y z
N MET A 1 -28.52 39.67 -0.11
CA MET A 1 -29.27 39.93 1.15
C MET A 1 -28.56 41.05 1.90
N ALA A 2 -29.19 41.74 2.87
CA ALA A 2 -28.49 42.77 3.64
C ALA A 2 -27.52 42.11 4.64
N ARG A 3 -26.22 42.05 4.28
CA ARG A 3 -25.17 41.55 5.18
C ARG A 3 -25.05 42.47 6.40
N ASN A 4 -25.16 41.92 7.62
CA ASN A 4 -24.94 42.66 8.87
C ASN A 4 -23.43 42.88 9.09
N MET A 5 -22.83 43.79 8.32
CA MET A 5 -21.41 44.13 8.44
C MET A 5 -21.17 45.09 9.61
N ILE A 6 -20.18 44.80 10.45
CA ILE A 6 -19.70 45.73 11.50
C ILE A 6 -18.87 46.85 10.84
N THR A 7 -19.56 47.93 10.45
CA THR A 7 -18.93 49.12 9.85
C THR A 7 -18.32 50.04 10.92
N GLY A 8 -17.08 49.76 11.30
CA GLY A 8 -16.34 50.60 12.24
C GLY A 8 -15.42 51.62 11.58
N LYS A 9 -14.32 51.94 12.26
CA LYS A 9 -13.40 53.01 11.91
C LYS A 9 -12.35 52.59 10.87
N GLU A 10 -11.88 51.35 10.92
CA GLU A 10 -10.89 50.83 9.98
C GLU A 10 -11.54 50.54 8.61
N THR A 11 -12.76 50.00 8.61
CA THR A 11 -13.59 49.86 7.40
C THR A 11 -13.89 51.21 6.76
N GLN A 12 -14.23 52.24 7.55
CA GLN A 12 -14.44 53.61 7.05
C GLN A 12 -13.17 54.20 6.40
N LYS A 13 -11.98 54.03 6.99
CA LYS A 13 -10.72 54.47 6.36
C LYS A 13 -10.48 53.76 5.03
N MET A 14 -10.73 52.45 4.95
CA MET A 14 -10.54 51.71 3.71
C MET A 14 -11.50 52.18 2.62
N GLN A 15 -12.75 52.47 2.97
CA GLN A 15 -13.73 53.05 2.06
C GLN A 15 -13.33 54.46 1.60
N GLU A 16 -12.83 55.32 2.50
CA GLU A 16 -12.28 56.64 2.14
C GLU A 16 -11.07 56.51 1.20
N PHE A 17 -10.14 55.58 1.47
CA PHE A 17 -8.97 55.32 0.63
C PHE A 17 -9.33 54.78 -0.76
N THR A 18 -10.29 53.85 -0.81
CA THR A 18 -10.80 53.23 -2.05
C THR A 18 -11.51 54.26 -2.91
N GLN A 19 -12.39 55.08 -2.31
CA GLN A 19 -13.00 56.22 -2.99
C GLN A 19 -11.95 57.22 -3.47
N GLU A 20 -10.88 57.49 -2.71
CA GLU A 20 -9.80 58.36 -3.19
C GLU A 20 -9.06 57.77 -4.40
N GLN A 21 -8.87 56.45 -4.49
CA GLN A 21 -8.25 55.83 -5.67
C GLN A 21 -9.18 55.90 -6.90
N ILE A 22 -10.47 55.63 -6.71
CA ILE A 22 -11.50 55.78 -7.75
C ILE A 22 -11.56 57.24 -8.22
N ASP A 23 -11.70 58.21 -7.31
CA ASP A 23 -11.73 59.65 -7.63
C ASP A 23 -10.50 60.07 -8.44
N ARG A 24 -9.30 59.57 -8.09
CA ARG A 24 -8.07 59.85 -8.83
C ARG A 24 -8.10 59.30 -10.26
N ALA A 25 -8.69 58.12 -10.49
CA ALA A 25 -8.91 57.57 -11.83
C ALA A 25 -9.90 58.42 -12.63
N GLU A 26 -11.04 58.79 -12.02
CA GLU A 26 -12.08 59.58 -12.70
C GLU A 26 -11.62 61.00 -13.04
N HIS A 27 -10.77 61.62 -12.21
CA HIS A 27 -10.13 62.90 -12.53
C HIS A 27 -9.17 62.84 -13.73
N MET A 28 -8.74 61.65 -14.17
CA MET A 28 -7.99 61.45 -15.41
C MET A 28 -8.89 61.29 -16.65
N GLY A 29 -10.22 61.32 -16.48
CA GLY A 29 -11.21 61.31 -17.56
C GLY A 29 -11.77 59.93 -17.90
N ILE A 30 -11.66 58.97 -16.97
CA ILE A 30 -12.04 57.56 -17.14
C ILE A 30 -13.20 57.28 -16.18
N GLU A 31 -14.41 57.09 -16.68
CA GLU A 31 -15.60 56.86 -15.84
C GLU A 31 -15.72 55.37 -15.51
N ILE A 32 -15.60 55.01 -14.23
CA ILE A 32 -15.67 53.60 -13.81
C ILE A 32 -17.15 53.21 -13.59
N PRO A 33 -17.64 52.10 -14.17
CA PRO A 33 -19.03 51.63 -13.99
C PRO A 33 -19.41 51.40 -12.52
N ALA A 34 -20.69 51.51 -12.21
CA ALA A 34 -21.18 51.46 -10.82
C ALA A 34 -21.09 50.06 -10.19
N ASP A 35 -21.32 49.04 -11.01
CA ASP A 35 -21.16 47.61 -10.76
C ASP A 35 -19.68 47.24 -10.49
N VAL A 36 -18.75 47.76 -11.30
CA VAL A 36 -17.31 47.60 -11.07
C VAL A 36 -16.88 48.28 -9.76
N LYS A 37 -17.42 49.47 -9.45
CA LYS A 37 -17.17 50.14 -8.15
C LYS A 37 -17.67 49.31 -6.97
N GLU A 38 -18.85 48.70 -7.06
CA GLU A 38 -19.40 47.86 -5.99
C GLU A 38 -18.48 46.67 -5.68
N GLN A 39 -17.97 45.98 -6.71
CA GLN A 39 -17.00 44.89 -6.56
C GLN A 39 -15.66 45.37 -5.98
N ILE A 40 -15.13 46.52 -6.41
CA ILE A 40 -13.92 47.13 -5.82
C ILE A 40 -14.13 47.41 -4.32
N PHE A 41 -15.30 47.89 -3.90
CA PHE A 41 -15.60 48.13 -2.49
C PHE A 41 -15.77 46.83 -1.68
N GLU A 42 -16.39 45.80 -2.25
CA GLU A 42 -16.49 44.47 -1.63
C GLU A 42 -15.09 43.88 -1.36
N TYR A 43 -14.25 43.84 -2.39
CA TYR A 43 -12.84 43.42 -2.30
C TYR A 43 -12.06 44.21 -1.25
N ALA A 44 -12.17 45.54 -1.26
CA ALA A 44 -11.47 46.39 -0.30
C ALA A 44 -11.91 46.15 1.15
N ASN A 45 -13.20 45.91 1.40
CA ASN A 45 -13.73 45.63 2.74
C ASN A 45 -13.28 44.26 3.28
N LEU A 46 -13.17 43.24 2.42
CA LEU A 46 -12.82 41.87 2.82
C LEU A 46 -11.30 41.67 2.94
N ILE A 47 -10.55 41.99 1.89
CA ILE A 47 -9.08 41.82 1.85
C ILE A 47 -8.38 42.79 2.81
N GLY A 48 -8.78 44.06 2.80
CA GLY A 48 -8.27 45.08 3.73
C GLY A 48 -6.84 45.57 3.46
N GLU A 49 -6.26 45.29 2.30
CA GLU A 49 -4.87 45.66 1.95
C GLU A 49 -4.82 46.81 0.93
N GLU A 50 -4.33 47.98 1.36
CA GLU A 50 -4.26 49.19 0.51
C GLU A 50 -3.47 48.99 -0.80
N GLU A 51 -2.45 48.13 -0.82
CA GLU A 51 -1.61 47.89 -2.00
C GLU A 51 -2.30 47.01 -3.04
N LYS A 52 -2.98 45.93 -2.61
CA LYS A 52 -3.84 45.11 -3.47
C LYS A 52 -4.96 45.97 -4.08
N VAL A 53 -5.73 46.70 -3.25
CA VAL A 53 -6.80 47.61 -3.71
C VAL A 53 -6.30 48.66 -4.71
N ARG A 54 -5.16 49.31 -4.43
CA ARG A 54 -4.56 50.28 -5.36
C ARG A 54 -4.14 49.65 -6.69
N THR A 55 -3.66 48.42 -6.65
CA THR A 55 -3.23 47.68 -7.85
C THR A 55 -4.43 47.29 -8.70
N LEU A 56 -5.49 46.74 -8.08
CA LEU A 56 -6.75 46.42 -8.73
C LEU A 56 -7.38 47.65 -9.40
N VAL A 57 -7.56 48.75 -8.66
CA VAL A 57 -8.14 49.99 -9.21
C VAL A 57 -7.30 50.53 -10.38
N ARG A 58 -5.96 50.51 -10.30
CA ARG A 58 -5.09 50.93 -11.40
C ARG A 58 -5.26 50.03 -12.63
N ASN A 59 -5.18 48.71 -12.45
CA ASN A 59 -5.25 47.76 -13.56
C ASN A 59 -6.62 47.83 -14.26
N LEU A 60 -7.72 47.90 -13.49
CA LEU A 60 -9.08 48.10 -14.02
C LEU A 60 -9.20 49.44 -14.76
N THR A 61 -8.64 50.51 -14.21
CA THR A 61 -8.61 51.83 -14.87
C THR A 61 -7.89 51.75 -16.22
N ASP A 62 -6.74 51.07 -16.29
CA ASP A 62 -5.96 50.91 -17.52
C ASP A 62 -6.71 50.03 -18.56
N ALA A 63 -7.44 48.99 -18.13
CA ALA A 63 -8.26 48.14 -19.01
C ALA A 63 -9.50 48.87 -19.57
N ILE A 64 -10.27 49.54 -18.70
CA ILE A 64 -11.44 50.37 -19.10
C ILE A 64 -11.02 51.44 -20.11
N ASN A 65 -9.86 52.08 -19.90
CA ASN A 65 -9.34 53.13 -20.77
C ASN A 65 -8.83 52.60 -22.13
N GLN A 66 -8.56 51.29 -22.23
CA GLN A 66 -8.26 50.59 -23.48
C GLN A 66 -9.52 50.06 -24.19
N ALA A 67 -10.69 50.12 -23.53
CA ALA A 67 -11.94 49.45 -23.93
C ALA A 67 -11.76 47.94 -24.11
N ASP A 68 -11.02 47.34 -23.20
CA ASP A 68 -10.68 45.91 -23.13
C ASP A 68 -11.61 45.24 -22.11
N GLU A 69 -12.80 44.82 -22.56
CA GLU A 69 -13.86 44.26 -21.70
C GLU A 69 -13.42 42.91 -21.10
N ASP A 70 -12.85 42.01 -21.91
CA ASP A 70 -12.29 40.71 -21.49
C ASP A 70 -11.30 40.88 -20.32
N LYS A 71 -10.46 41.92 -20.39
CA LYS A 71 -9.46 42.23 -19.35
C LYS A 71 -10.07 42.84 -18.07
N VAL A 72 -11.22 43.50 -18.18
CA VAL A 72 -11.94 43.99 -16.99
C VAL A 72 -12.58 42.79 -16.26
N GLU A 73 -13.08 41.80 -17.00
CA GLU A 73 -13.60 40.55 -16.45
C GLU A 73 -12.48 39.73 -15.77
N GLU A 74 -11.36 39.48 -16.47
CA GLU A 74 -10.12 38.85 -15.92
C GLU A 74 -9.73 39.42 -14.54
N LEU A 75 -9.64 40.75 -14.43
CA LEU A 75 -9.23 41.43 -13.20
C LEU A 75 -10.28 41.44 -12.09
N LEU A 76 -11.56 41.25 -12.41
CA LEU A 76 -12.63 41.10 -11.43
C LEU A 76 -12.75 39.67 -10.94
N ASP A 77 -12.46 38.68 -11.79
CA ASP A 77 -12.42 37.27 -11.40
C ASP A 77 -11.18 36.96 -10.56
N ASP A 78 -10.00 37.48 -10.91
CA ASP A 78 -8.81 37.53 -10.03
C ASP A 78 -9.19 38.04 -8.61
N ALA A 79 -9.98 39.11 -8.55
CA ALA A 79 -10.41 39.73 -7.30
C ALA A 79 -11.46 38.89 -6.53
N LYS A 80 -12.29 38.10 -7.22
CA LYS A 80 -13.21 37.14 -6.60
C LYS A 80 -12.46 35.92 -6.06
N MET A 81 -11.47 35.39 -6.79
CA MET A 81 -10.62 34.29 -6.33
C MET A 81 -9.88 34.69 -5.05
N ASP A 82 -9.27 35.88 -5.01
CA ASP A 82 -8.64 36.45 -3.80
C ASP A 82 -9.59 36.51 -2.56
N ILE A 83 -10.92 36.59 -2.79
CA ILE A 83 -11.96 36.58 -1.74
C ILE A 83 -12.39 35.15 -1.39
N GLN A 84 -12.45 34.24 -2.37
CA GLN A 84 -12.74 32.81 -2.16
C GLN A 84 -11.59 32.11 -1.40
N ASP A 85 -10.36 32.55 -1.62
CA ASP A 85 -9.14 32.17 -0.87
C ASP A 85 -9.12 32.70 0.58
N LEU A 86 -10.18 33.36 1.05
CA LEU A 86 -10.32 33.68 2.47
C LEU A 86 -10.96 32.49 3.21
N PRO A 87 -10.55 32.22 4.46
CA PRO A 87 -11.16 31.15 5.25
C PRO A 87 -12.65 31.38 5.52
N ASP A 88 -13.11 32.64 5.49
CA ASP A 88 -14.53 32.94 5.40
C ASP A 88 -14.72 34.11 4.42
N PRO A 89 -15.19 33.85 3.17
CA PRO A 89 -15.44 34.89 2.17
C PRO A 89 -16.47 35.95 2.58
N THR A 90 -17.16 35.78 3.71
CA THR A 90 -18.16 36.72 4.23
C THR A 90 -17.61 37.70 5.27
N ILE A 91 -16.34 37.58 5.71
CA ILE A 91 -15.76 38.47 6.72
C ILE A 91 -14.27 38.79 6.48
N GLY A 92 -13.92 40.07 6.61
CA GLY A 92 -12.56 40.57 6.38
C GLY A 92 -11.78 40.91 7.66
N LYS A 93 -10.45 41.01 7.53
CA LYS A 93 -9.54 41.46 8.62
C LYS A 93 -9.89 42.85 9.15
N LEU A 94 -10.57 43.69 8.37
CA LEU A 94 -11.05 45.01 8.82
C LEU A 94 -12.21 44.90 9.80
N GLU A 95 -13.18 44.02 9.54
CA GLU A 95 -14.34 43.81 10.42
C GLU A 95 -13.90 43.24 11.78
N LEU A 96 -12.88 42.37 11.79
CA LEU A 96 -12.23 41.85 13.00
C LEU A 96 -11.62 42.96 13.87
N ARG A 97 -10.88 43.89 13.24
CA ARG A 97 -10.28 45.06 13.91
C ARG A 97 -11.34 46.02 14.44
N ASP A 98 -12.42 46.21 13.69
CA ASP A 98 -13.55 47.06 14.07
C ASP A 98 -14.46 46.44 15.16
N TYR A 99 -14.50 45.11 15.26
CA TYR A 99 -15.11 44.37 16.36
C TYR A 99 -14.33 44.51 17.68
N GLY A 100 -13.02 44.75 17.61
CA GLY A 100 -12.15 45.06 18.75
C GLY A 100 -10.88 44.23 18.85
N TYR A 101 -10.71 43.22 18.00
CA TYR A 101 -9.56 42.32 18.02
C TYR A 101 -8.46 42.83 17.07
N THR A 102 -7.39 43.41 17.62
CA THR A 102 -6.33 44.06 16.83
C THR A 102 -5.03 43.27 16.72
N ALA A 103 -4.97 42.06 17.26
CA ALA A 103 -3.81 41.18 17.10
C ALA A 103 -3.87 40.49 15.72
N GLU A 104 -2.71 40.31 15.11
CA GLU A 104 -2.58 39.70 13.76
C GLU A 104 -2.29 38.20 13.85
N ASP A 105 -2.71 37.55 14.96
CA ASP A 105 -2.54 36.11 15.21
C ASP A 105 -3.74 35.26 14.75
N MET A 106 -4.84 35.89 14.29
CA MET A 106 -6.10 35.23 13.95
C MET A 106 -6.61 35.62 12.55
N VAL A 107 -7.21 34.66 11.85
CA VAL A 107 -8.13 34.89 10.73
C VAL A 107 -9.58 34.89 11.22
N PRO A 108 -10.42 35.84 10.79
CA PRO A 108 -11.81 35.93 11.25
C PRO A 108 -12.71 34.90 10.59
N LEU A 109 -13.68 34.40 11.36
CA LEU A 109 -14.73 33.49 10.91
C LEU A 109 -16.10 33.92 11.46
N ARG A 110 -17.15 33.77 10.67
CA ARG A 110 -18.54 33.76 11.15
C ARG A 110 -18.92 32.36 11.62
N LYS A 111 -20.10 32.26 12.24
CA LYS A 111 -20.57 31.07 12.94
C LYS A 111 -20.68 29.80 12.08
N GLU A 112 -21.05 29.95 10.81
CA GLU A 112 -21.20 28.83 9.88
C GLU A 112 -19.83 28.24 9.55
N ALA A 113 -18.93 29.01 8.94
CA ALA A 113 -17.54 28.61 8.70
C ALA A 113 -16.81 28.14 9.97
N ALA A 114 -17.06 28.77 11.13
CA ALA A 114 -16.50 28.34 12.41
C ALA A 114 -17.00 26.96 12.87
N LEU A 115 -18.24 26.57 12.56
CA LEU A 115 -18.74 25.21 12.81
C LEU A 115 -18.15 24.21 11.82
N ASP A 116 -17.95 24.60 10.56
CA ASP A 116 -17.41 23.71 9.53
C ASP A 116 -15.92 23.41 9.78
N TYR A 117 -15.10 24.43 10.05
CA TYR A 117 -13.70 24.21 10.47
C TYR A 117 -13.59 23.45 11.80
N HIS A 118 -14.52 23.65 12.74
CA HIS A 118 -14.57 22.88 13.99
C HIS A 118 -14.83 21.39 13.73
N ARG A 119 -15.75 21.05 12.81
CA ARG A 119 -15.98 19.67 12.34
C ARG A 119 -14.75 19.07 11.65
N MET A 120 -13.98 19.88 10.91
CA MET A 120 -12.70 19.50 10.30
C MET A 120 -11.53 19.45 11.32
N GLY A 121 -11.80 19.45 12.63
CA GLY A 121 -10.77 19.33 13.67
C GLY A 121 -9.94 20.59 13.92
N SER A 122 -10.26 21.74 13.32
CA SER A 122 -9.48 22.97 13.50
C SER A 122 -9.72 23.64 14.86
N LYS A 123 -8.68 24.28 15.42
CA LYS A 123 -8.76 25.03 16.68
C LYS A 123 -9.47 26.37 16.48
N ILE A 124 -10.74 26.42 16.89
CA ILE A 124 -11.61 27.61 16.83
C ILE A 124 -11.71 28.29 18.19
N TYR A 125 -11.63 29.62 18.19
CA TYR A 125 -11.69 30.46 19.38
C TYR A 125 -12.86 31.44 19.30
N CYS A 126 -13.65 31.54 20.38
CA CYS A 126 -14.61 32.63 20.52
C CYS A 126 -13.86 33.95 20.77
N LEU A 127 -14.18 35.00 20.01
CA LEU A 127 -13.57 36.32 20.16
C LEU A 127 -14.53 37.29 20.84
N ASP A 128 -14.00 38.07 21.78
CA ASP A 128 -14.73 39.10 22.52
C ASP A 128 -14.45 40.50 21.95
N SER A 129 -15.46 41.38 22.02
CA SER A 129 -15.34 42.77 21.55
C SER A 129 -14.34 43.63 22.34
N ASP A 130 -13.87 43.14 23.49
CA ASP A 130 -12.82 43.77 24.30
C ASP A 130 -11.40 43.43 23.79
N GLY A 131 -11.29 42.70 22.67
CA GLY A 131 -10.02 42.25 22.09
C GLY A 131 -9.40 41.03 22.79
N GLY A 132 -10.20 40.30 23.58
CA GLY A 132 -9.81 39.03 24.19
C GLY A 132 -10.10 37.84 23.26
N LYS A 133 -9.30 36.79 23.37
CA LYS A 133 -9.64 35.45 22.87
C LYS A 133 -10.02 34.55 24.04
N GLY A 134 -11.09 33.77 23.87
CA GLY A 134 -11.47 32.71 24.79
C GLY A 134 -10.50 31.52 24.74
N GLU A 135 -10.84 30.45 25.46
CA GLU A 135 -10.22 29.14 25.24
C GLU A 135 -10.70 28.52 23.92
N TYR A 136 -10.06 27.41 23.51
CA TYR A 136 -10.56 26.55 22.44
C TYR A 136 -12.05 26.22 22.69
N ALA A 137 -12.89 26.47 21.70
CA ALA A 137 -14.34 26.41 21.81
C ALA A 137 -14.88 25.04 21.40
N SER A 138 -15.80 24.47 22.20
CA SER A 138 -16.58 23.31 21.77
C SER A 138 -17.71 23.71 20.82
N LYS A 139 -18.33 22.72 20.17
CA LYS A 139 -19.53 22.88 19.34
C LYS A 139 -20.63 23.69 20.03
N GLU A 140 -20.90 23.40 21.30
CA GLU A 140 -21.91 24.10 22.12
C GLU A 140 -21.50 25.55 22.41
N MET A 141 -20.21 25.81 22.62
CA MET A 141 -19.69 27.18 22.82
C MET A 141 -19.84 28.00 21.55
N ILE A 142 -19.53 27.43 20.37
CA ILE A 142 -19.72 28.08 19.07
C ILE A 142 -21.22 28.33 18.81
N GLN A 143 -22.07 27.35 19.14
CA GLN A 143 -23.53 27.49 19.04
C GLN A 143 -24.13 28.51 20.04
N ALA A 144 -23.54 28.70 21.22
CA ALA A 144 -24.01 29.66 22.22
C ALA A 144 -23.48 31.09 22.03
N HIS A 145 -22.31 31.26 21.41
CA HIS A 145 -21.70 32.58 21.18
C HIS A 145 -22.42 33.34 20.05
N GLU A 146 -22.62 34.64 20.24
CA GLU A 146 -23.22 35.57 19.26
C GLU A 146 -22.17 36.52 18.62
N GLY A 147 -20.89 36.38 18.99
CA GLY A 147 -19.79 37.21 18.51
C GLY A 147 -19.09 36.64 17.27
N LEU A 148 -17.90 37.19 16.97
CA LEU A 148 -17.00 36.65 15.96
C LEU A 148 -16.17 35.47 16.49
N PHE A 149 -15.67 34.67 15.57
CA PHE A 149 -14.75 33.56 15.83
C PHE A 149 -13.41 33.81 15.15
N GLY A 150 -12.37 33.12 15.63
CA GLY A 150 -11.04 33.16 15.05
C GLY A 150 -10.42 31.78 14.96
N MET A 151 -9.68 31.54 13.87
CA MET A 151 -8.72 30.45 13.75
C MET A 151 -7.31 31.06 13.71
N GLU A 152 -6.31 30.36 14.25
CA GLU A 152 -4.95 30.91 14.29
C GLU A 152 -4.36 31.06 12.88
N LEU A 153 -3.69 32.19 12.62
CA LEU A 153 -3.12 32.49 11.30
C LEU A 153 -2.13 31.42 10.84
N GLN A 154 -1.35 30.84 11.77
CA GLN A 154 -0.42 29.75 11.46
C GLN A 154 -1.13 28.43 11.10
N MET A 155 -2.35 28.21 11.61
CA MET A 155 -3.17 27.06 11.20
C MET A 155 -3.70 27.31 9.78
N TRP A 156 -4.19 28.52 9.49
CA TRP A 156 -4.64 28.90 8.15
C TRP A 156 -3.52 28.85 7.11
N GLU A 157 -2.33 29.34 7.43
CA GLU A 157 -1.15 29.26 6.56
C GLU A 157 -0.77 27.79 6.26
N ARG A 158 -0.86 26.88 7.24
CA ARG A 158 -0.66 25.45 6.98
C ARG A 158 -1.72 24.86 6.05
N ILE A 159 -3.00 25.16 6.29
CA ILE A 159 -4.11 24.69 5.44
C ILE A 159 -3.86 25.10 3.98
N ARG A 160 -3.67 26.40 3.75
CA ARG A 160 -3.45 26.97 2.41
C ARG A 160 -2.15 26.51 1.75
N ASP A 161 -1.05 26.38 2.51
CA ASP A 161 0.25 26.06 1.93
C ASP A 161 0.44 24.54 1.73
N GLN A 162 -0.27 23.68 2.47
CA GLN A 162 -0.27 22.21 2.25
C GLN A 162 -1.14 21.77 1.07
N ASP A 163 -2.08 22.61 0.60
CA ASP A 163 -2.79 22.38 -0.67
C ASP A 163 -1.89 22.60 -1.91
N LEU A 164 -0.69 23.17 -1.76
CA LEU A 164 0.15 23.63 -2.89
C LEU A 164 1.58 23.08 -2.98
N ASP A 165 2.15 22.46 -1.94
CA ASP A 165 3.48 21.84 -2.01
C ASP A 165 3.54 20.50 -1.24
N TYR A 166 4.40 19.59 -1.71
CA TYR A 166 4.58 18.19 -1.27
C TYR A 166 3.61 17.13 -1.80
N ALA A 167 3.24 17.24 -3.08
CA ALA A 167 3.20 16.07 -3.96
C ALA A 167 4.63 15.57 -4.28
N ASP A 168 5.43 15.29 -3.24
CA ASP A 168 6.76 14.69 -3.38
C ASP A 168 6.61 13.15 -3.49
N GLU A 169 7.23 12.60 -4.54
CA GLU A 169 7.10 11.22 -5.02
C GLU A 169 7.74 10.16 -4.08
N ASP A 170 7.32 10.04 -2.81
CA ASP A 170 7.72 8.89 -1.94
C ASP A 170 6.81 8.61 -0.71
N PHE A 171 5.96 9.55 -0.26
CA PHE A 171 5.23 9.38 1.03
C PHE A 171 3.89 8.63 0.97
N GLY A 172 3.38 8.29 -0.23
CA GLY A 172 2.13 7.53 -0.38
C GLY A 172 2.23 6.01 -0.09
N ALA A 173 3.43 5.48 0.17
CA ALA A 173 3.68 4.04 0.15
C ALA A 173 3.33 3.27 1.45
N PHE A 174 3.12 3.96 2.59
CA PHE A 174 2.98 3.31 3.91
C PHE A 174 2.03 4.05 4.87
N GLN A 175 0.85 4.49 4.42
CA GLN A 175 -0.23 4.79 5.36
C GLN A 175 -0.98 3.49 5.72
N GLU A 176 -0.89 3.08 6.98
CA GLU A 176 -1.72 1.98 7.50
C GLU A 176 -3.21 2.32 7.30
N PRO A 177 -4.08 1.36 6.94
CA PRO A 177 -5.49 1.64 6.73
C PRO A 177 -6.09 2.23 8.01
N MET A 178 -6.75 3.39 7.89
CA MET A 178 -7.34 4.10 9.02
C MET A 178 -8.77 3.62 9.27
N SER A 179 -9.17 3.63 10.54
CA SER A 179 -10.50 3.26 11.02
C SER A 179 -11.12 4.42 11.79
N VAL A 180 -12.42 4.66 11.57
CA VAL A 180 -13.18 5.69 12.29
C VAL A 180 -13.57 5.20 13.67
N ILE A 181 -13.43 6.08 14.65
CA ILE A 181 -13.83 5.91 16.05
C ILE A 181 -14.63 7.13 16.51
N ASP A 182 -15.54 6.95 17.46
CA ASP A 182 -16.26 8.08 18.06
C ASP A 182 -15.40 8.82 19.11
N GLN A 183 -15.91 9.96 19.60
CA GLN A 183 -15.24 10.79 20.60
C GLN A 183 -14.99 10.08 21.95
N GLU A 184 -15.84 9.14 22.36
CA GLU A 184 -15.71 8.43 23.65
C GLU A 184 -14.68 7.30 23.55
N GLU A 185 -14.70 6.51 22.46
CA GLU A 185 -13.66 5.55 22.10
C GLU A 185 -12.30 6.27 21.93
N ALA A 186 -12.28 7.42 21.25
CA ALA A 186 -11.07 8.24 21.09
C ALA A 186 -10.50 8.73 22.44
N LEU A 187 -11.33 9.23 23.36
CA LEU A 187 -10.87 9.65 24.71
C LEU A 187 -10.32 8.46 25.51
N LYS A 188 -11.02 7.32 25.50
CA LYS A 188 -10.62 6.08 26.20
C LYS A 188 -9.26 5.57 25.72
N LEU A 189 -9.06 5.54 24.39
CA LEU A 189 -7.84 5.05 23.77
C LEU A 189 -6.69 6.08 23.91
N TYR A 190 -6.95 7.37 23.75
CA TYR A 190 -5.95 8.42 24.00
C TYR A 190 -5.42 8.39 25.45
N ASP A 191 -6.32 8.29 26.45
CA ASP A 191 -5.92 8.20 27.85
C ASP A 191 -5.11 6.92 28.17
N THR A 192 -5.26 5.88 27.36
CA THR A 192 -4.49 4.63 27.39
C THR A 192 -3.11 4.75 26.74
N GLY A 193 -2.88 5.79 25.93
CA GLY A 193 -1.65 6.01 25.16
C GLY A 193 -1.73 5.49 23.71
N ALA A 194 -2.92 5.46 23.12
CA ALA A 194 -3.12 5.17 21.70
C ALA A 194 -2.90 6.40 20.82
N ASP A 195 -2.48 6.15 19.59
CA ASP A 195 -2.25 7.20 18.60
C ASP A 195 -3.53 7.57 17.86
N ILE A 196 -4.12 8.72 18.23
CA ILE A 196 -5.39 9.24 17.71
C ILE A 196 -5.14 10.41 16.73
N TYR A 197 -5.88 10.44 15.63
CA TYR A 197 -5.75 11.42 14.56
C TYR A 197 -7.10 12.06 14.24
N LEU A 198 -7.07 13.31 13.76
CA LEU A 198 -8.23 14.02 13.26
C LEU A 198 -8.66 13.48 11.89
N ILE A 199 -9.97 13.46 11.61
CA ILE A 199 -10.49 13.24 10.26
C ILE A 199 -10.40 14.57 9.51
N THR A 200 -9.56 14.60 8.48
CA THR A 200 -9.22 15.82 7.73
C THR A 200 -8.98 15.51 6.26
N ASN A 201 -9.26 16.45 5.38
CA ASN A 201 -8.99 16.31 3.93
C ASN A 201 -7.49 16.48 3.57
N PHE A 202 -6.60 16.69 4.54
CA PHE A 202 -5.17 16.84 4.29
C PHE A 202 -4.53 15.52 3.84
N SER A 203 -3.53 15.60 2.97
CA SER A 203 -2.76 14.46 2.45
C SER A 203 -1.97 13.66 3.51
N SER A 204 -1.82 14.22 4.71
CA SER A 204 -1.13 13.60 5.84
C SER A 204 -2.02 13.59 7.09
N PRO A 205 -2.16 12.45 7.81
CA PRO A 205 -2.92 12.36 9.05
C PRO A 205 -2.42 13.34 10.12
N VAL A 206 -3.33 14.14 10.68
CA VAL A 206 -3.01 15.10 11.75
C VAL A 206 -3.24 14.46 13.11
N TYR A 207 -2.16 14.28 13.88
CA TYR A 207 -2.20 13.69 15.21
C TYR A 207 -2.83 14.63 16.27
N VAL A 208 -3.63 14.07 17.17
CA VAL A 208 -4.18 14.78 18.34
C VAL A 208 -3.10 14.92 19.41
N THR A 209 -2.61 16.14 19.63
CA THR A 209 -1.51 16.41 20.58
C THR A 209 -1.98 16.64 22.01
N GLU A 210 -3.22 17.10 22.21
CA GLU A 210 -3.77 17.42 23.53
C GLU A 210 -5.11 16.70 23.73
N ARG A 211 -5.33 16.07 24.90
CA ARG A 211 -6.65 15.52 25.29
C ARG A 211 -7.81 16.50 25.08
N LYS A 212 -7.55 17.80 25.25
CA LYS A 212 -8.51 18.90 25.07
C LYS A 212 -8.99 19.06 23.63
N GLU A 213 -8.19 18.64 22.65
CA GLU A 213 -8.58 18.56 21.24
C GLU A 213 -9.65 17.49 21.03
N ILE A 214 -9.61 16.38 21.77
CA ILE A 214 -10.69 15.37 21.73
C ILE A 214 -11.92 15.85 22.52
N GLU A 215 -11.75 16.32 23.76
CA GLU A 215 -12.87 16.79 24.63
C GLU A 215 -13.75 17.88 24.01
N ARG A 216 -13.18 18.73 23.15
CA ARG A 216 -13.87 19.90 22.57
C ARG A 216 -13.89 19.88 21.05
N GLY A 217 -13.33 18.89 20.39
CA GLY A 217 -13.23 18.80 18.94
C GLY A 217 -14.45 18.16 18.27
N PRO A 218 -14.26 17.53 17.10
CA PRO A 218 -15.33 16.83 16.38
C PRO A 218 -15.85 15.60 17.14
N GLU A 219 -16.94 15.04 16.62
CA GLU A 219 -17.62 13.83 17.14
C GLU A 219 -16.91 12.53 16.73
N HIS A 220 -16.08 12.56 15.70
CA HIS A 220 -15.40 11.40 15.12
C HIS A 220 -13.92 11.68 14.90
N TYR A 221 -13.11 10.66 15.15
CA TYR A 221 -11.65 10.64 14.99
C TYR A 221 -11.27 9.41 14.17
N GLN A 222 -9.99 9.28 13.84
CA GLN A 222 -9.46 8.10 13.17
C GLN A 222 -8.18 7.59 13.85
N MET A 223 -7.94 6.29 13.77
CA MET A 223 -6.72 5.62 14.21
C MET A 223 -6.41 4.46 13.27
N SER A 224 -5.16 3.99 13.20
CA SER A 224 -4.84 2.88 12.30
C SER A 224 -5.55 1.58 12.71
N MET A 225 -5.94 0.77 11.73
CA MET A 225 -6.58 -0.54 11.94
C MET A 225 -5.68 -1.43 12.82
N ALA A 226 -4.38 -1.43 12.56
CA ALA A 226 -3.41 -2.20 13.35
C ALA A 226 -3.32 -1.70 14.80
N GLU A 227 -3.43 -0.39 15.04
CA GLU A 227 -3.50 0.18 16.40
C GLU A 227 -4.82 -0.23 17.10
N ARG A 228 -5.95 -0.16 16.40
CA ARG A 228 -7.26 -0.54 16.94
C ARG A 228 -7.35 -2.03 17.26
N GLU A 229 -6.83 -2.88 16.37
CA GLU A 229 -6.72 -4.33 16.58
C GLU A 229 -5.80 -4.65 17.76
N ARG A 230 -4.63 -3.99 17.87
CA ARG A 230 -3.75 -4.08 19.05
C ARG A 230 -4.52 -3.80 20.34
N PHE A 231 -5.30 -2.72 20.40
CA PHE A 231 -6.07 -2.39 21.60
C PHE A 231 -7.23 -3.34 21.88
N ARG A 232 -7.94 -3.85 20.86
CA ARG A 232 -8.97 -4.89 21.05
C ARG A 232 -8.39 -6.19 21.60
N ASN A 233 -7.29 -6.66 21.02
CA ASN A 233 -6.57 -7.87 21.48
C ASN A 233 -6.04 -7.69 22.91
N LEU A 234 -5.58 -6.47 23.25
CA LEU A 234 -5.12 -6.12 24.60
C LEU A 234 -6.26 -6.02 25.63
N GLU A 235 -7.43 -5.48 25.26
CA GLU A 235 -8.63 -5.51 26.10
C GLU A 235 -9.07 -6.93 26.41
N TRP A 236 -8.95 -7.85 25.43
CA TRP A 236 -9.22 -9.26 25.65
C TRP A 236 -8.18 -9.94 26.55
N GLU A 237 -6.88 -9.81 26.27
CA GLU A 237 -5.82 -10.38 27.12
C GLU A 237 -5.94 -9.90 28.58
N MET A 238 -6.33 -8.64 28.80
CA MET A 238 -6.63 -8.11 30.14
C MET A 238 -7.72 -8.89 30.89
N GLN A 239 -8.73 -9.45 30.22
CA GLN A 239 -9.80 -10.22 30.87
C GLN A 239 -9.29 -11.49 31.56
N LYS A 240 -8.22 -12.10 31.02
CA LYS A 240 -7.58 -13.28 31.62
C LYS A 240 -6.86 -12.97 32.94
N TYR A 241 -6.55 -11.70 33.20
CA TYR A 241 -5.72 -11.26 34.32
C TYR A 241 -6.46 -10.22 35.20
N PRO A 242 -7.36 -10.66 36.12
CA PRO A 242 -8.11 -9.76 37.01
C PRO A 242 -7.26 -8.88 37.95
N GLN A 243 -5.96 -9.13 38.01
CA GLN A 243 -4.99 -8.29 38.73
C GLN A 243 -4.65 -7.00 37.97
N ILE A 244 -4.97 -6.92 36.67
CA ILE A 244 -4.88 -5.72 35.83
C ILE A 244 -6.19 -4.95 35.95
N ARG A 245 -6.12 -3.66 36.30
CA ARG A 245 -7.27 -2.83 36.67
C ARG A 245 -7.67 -1.80 35.59
N SER A 246 -6.89 -1.66 34.52
CA SER A 246 -7.16 -0.71 33.44
C SER A 246 -6.45 -1.10 32.15
N LEU A 247 -6.99 -0.69 31.00
CA LEU A 247 -6.35 -0.91 29.71
C LEU A 247 -4.97 -0.24 29.61
N LYS A 248 -4.77 0.89 30.29
CA LYS A 248 -3.47 1.57 30.41
C LYS A 248 -2.42 0.72 31.13
N GLU A 249 -2.85 -0.05 32.12
CA GLU A 249 -2.01 -1.02 32.82
C GLU A 249 -1.76 -2.28 31.98
N ALA A 250 -2.76 -2.75 31.24
CA ALA A 250 -2.59 -3.82 30.26
C ALA A 250 -1.55 -3.41 29.19
N ASN A 251 -1.63 -2.20 28.64
CA ASN A 251 -0.72 -1.71 27.61
C ASN A 251 0.74 -1.69 28.08
N LEU A 252 0.96 -1.37 29.36
CA LEU A 252 2.27 -1.44 30.00
C LEU A 252 2.77 -2.87 30.23
N LEU A 253 1.90 -3.79 30.68
CA LEU A 253 2.30 -5.12 31.17
C LEU A 253 2.24 -6.23 30.12
N LEU A 254 1.37 -6.11 29.12
CA LEU A 254 1.09 -7.10 28.08
C LEU A 254 1.35 -6.55 26.67
N GLY A 255 1.44 -5.22 26.52
CA GLY A 255 1.71 -4.58 25.24
C GLY A 255 3.16 -4.77 24.76
N THR A 256 3.36 -4.66 23.45
CA THR A 256 4.66 -4.86 22.78
C THR A 256 5.47 -3.57 22.60
N ARG A 257 4.93 -2.40 23.00
CA ARG A 257 5.62 -1.10 22.93
C ARG A 257 6.59 -0.91 24.10
N ARG A 258 7.78 -0.38 23.81
CA ARG A 258 8.82 -0.05 24.80
C ARG A 258 8.36 1.09 25.72
N THR A 259 7.91 0.75 26.92
CA THR A 259 7.23 1.67 27.86
C THR A 259 7.74 1.49 29.28
N PHE A 260 7.51 2.50 30.13
CA PHE A 260 7.72 2.41 31.57
C PHE A 260 6.49 2.89 32.31
N GLY A 261 6.24 2.33 33.48
CA GLY A 261 5.18 2.72 34.39
C GLY A 261 5.71 3.08 35.77
N ILE A 262 5.04 4.00 36.45
CA ILE A 262 5.32 4.35 37.83
C ILE A 262 4.14 3.90 38.69
N TYR A 263 4.43 3.07 39.67
CA TYR A 263 3.50 2.61 40.69
C TYR A 263 3.84 3.30 42.02
N GLN A 264 2.83 3.91 42.64
CA GLN A 264 2.95 4.51 43.98
C GLN A 264 2.02 3.78 44.94
N ILE A 265 2.35 3.82 46.24
CA ILE A 265 1.54 3.17 47.28
C ILE A 265 0.18 3.88 47.36
N LYS A 266 -0.89 3.10 47.34
CA LYS A 266 -2.25 3.62 47.40
C LYS A 266 -2.61 4.07 48.82
N ASP A 267 -3.27 5.22 48.95
CA ASP A 267 -3.86 5.70 50.20
C ASP A 267 -4.84 4.67 50.81
N ASP A 268 -4.88 4.57 52.14
CA ASP A 268 -5.67 3.59 52.91
C ASP A 268 -5.32 2.10 52.65
N SER A 269 -4.18 1.80 52.00
CA SER A 269 -3.71 0.42 51.76
C SER A 269 -2.82 -0.12 52.89
N PRO A 270 -2.67 -1.47 53.02
CA PRO A 270 -1.63 -2.08 53.84
C PRO A 270 -0.21 -1.59 53.52
N GLY A 271 0.03 -1.05 52.32
CA GLY A 271 1.31 -0.47 51.90
C GLY A 271 1.80 0.69 52.75
N GLU A 272 0.91 1.45 53.40
CA GLU A 272 1.29 2.54 54.33
C GLU A 272 2.24 2.07 55.46
N ASN A 273 2.19 0.79 55.84
CA ASN A 273 3.07 0.23 56.88
C ASN A 273 4.55 0.14 56.46
N TYR A 274 4.84 0.21 55.15
CA TYR A 274 6.19 0.20 54.59
C TYR A 274 6.48 1.37 53.63
N ALA A 275 5.59 2.37 53.57
CA ALA A 275 5.84 3.60 52.82
C ALA A 275 7.12 4.32 53.32
N PHE A 276 7.96 4.76 52.39
CA PHE A 276 9.28 5.35 52.61
C PHE A 276 10.29 4.44 53.37
N MET A 277 10.03 3.13 53.47
CA MET A 277 10.94 2.15 54.07
C MET A 277 11.76 1.43 53.01
N ASN A 278 13.02 1.11 53.36
CA ASN A 278 13.91 0.37 52.46
C ASN A 278 13.68 -1.14 52.50
N MET A 279 14.21 -1.85 51.49
CA MET A 279 14.11 -3.31 51.38
C MET A 279 14.63 -4.03 52.63
N SER A 280 15.76 -3.57 53.20
CA SER A 280 16.28 -4.07 54.47
C SER A 280 15.29 -3.98 55.65
N PHE A 281 14.44 -2.94 55.69
CA PHE A 281 13.38 -2.80 56.71
C PHE A 281 12.22 -3.76 56.43
N ILE A 282 11.78 -3.86 55.18
CA ILE A 282 10.69 -4.73 54.72
C ILE A 282 11.01 -6.20 55.06
N GLU A 283 12.17 -6.69 54.64
CA GLU A 283 12.66 -8.05 54.93
C GLU A 283 12.76 -8.33 56.43
N SER A 284 13.36 -7.41 57.20
CA SER A 284 13.63 -7.62 58.64
C SER A 284 12.37 -7.62 59.51
N HIS A 285 11.27 -7.07 59.01
CA HIS A 285 9.95 -7.12 59.66
C HIS A 285 9.05 -8.23 59.09
N GLY A 286 9.52 -9.01 58.11
CA GLY A 286 8.75 -10.08 57.49
C GLY A 286 7.57 -9.57 56.67
N MET A 287 7.67 -8.35 56.14
CA MET A 287 6.68 -7.78 55.23
C MET A 287 7.01 -8.19 53.79
N GLN A 288 6.00 -8.18 52.93
CA GLN A 288 6.13 -8.51 51.51
C GLN A 288 5.45 -7.41 50.70
N ILE A 289 6.15 -6.90 49.68
CA ILE A 289 5.61 -5.95 48.72
C ILE A 289 4.61 -6.69 47.83
N LYS A 290 3.43 -6.11 47.63
CA LYS A 290 2.35 -6.68 46.83
C LYS A 290 1.83 -5.68 45.83
N LYS A 291 1.43 -6.13 44.63
CA LYS A 291 0.87 -5.27 43.59
C LYS A 291 -0.44 -4.61 44.05
N GLU A 292 -1.24 -5.31 44.86
CA GLU A 292 -2.54 -4.84 45.33
C GLU A 292 -2.48 -3.56 46.17
N ASP A 293 -1.36 -3.33 46.87
CA ASP A 293 -1.08 -2.17 47.73
C ASP A 293 -0.68 -0.91 46.93
N TYR A 294 -0.46 -1.04 45.62
CA TYR A 294 -0.04 0.03 44.72
C TYR A 294 -1.12 0.40 43.71
N GLU A 295 -0.95 1.58 43.12
CA GLU A 295 -1.68 2.05 41.94
C GLU A 295 -0.73 2.62 40.88
N LEU A 296 -1.07 2.40 39.61
CA LEU A 296 -0.34 2.92 38.46
C LEU A 296 -0.67 4.40 38.27
N VAL A 297 0.30 5.30 38.53
CA VAL A 297 0.09 6.75 38.48
C VAL A 297 0.57 7.39 37.18
N TYR A 298 1.38 6.67 36.39
CA TYR A 298 1.94 7.18 35.12
C TYR A 298 2.38 6.03 34.22
N VAL A 299 2.25 6.22 32.90
CA VAL A 299 2.89 5.41 31.85
C VAL A 299 3.50 6.36 30.83
N GLY A 300 4.70 6.05 30.32
CA GLY A 300 5.34 6.78 29.24
C GLY A 300 6.30 5.92 28.42
N GLU A 301 6.77 6.45 27.30
CA GLU A 301 7.63 5.70 26.35
C GLU A 301 9.10 5.68 26.75
N LEU A 302 9.78 4.56 26.47
CA LEU A 302 11.21 4.37 26.68
C LEU A 302 12.04 4.74 25.44
N PHE A 303 12.41 6.01 25.34
CA PHE A 303 13.27 6.49 24.25
C PHE A 303 14.72 5.99 24.37
N GLY A 304 15.20 5.34 23.31
CA GLY A 304 16.61 4.94 23.18
C GLY A 304 17.09 4.01 24.30
N ASN A 305 18.10 4.48 25.05
CA ASN A 305 18.79 3.77 26.13
C ASN A 305 18.53 4.37 27.53
N MET A 306 17.38 5.02 27.72
CA MET A 306 16.96 5.63 28.99
C MET A 306 17.06 4.62 30.15
N SER A 307 17.71 5.03 31.24
CA SER A 307 17.94 4.22 32.44
C SER A 307 16.98 4.57 33.58
N LEU A 308 16.95 3.73 34.61
CA LEU A 308 16.18 3.99 35.84
C LEU A 308 16.62 5.29 36.54
N ASP A 309 17.91 5.64 36.48
CA ASP A 309 18.44 6.90 36.98
C ASP A 309 17.91 8.11 36.18
N ASP A 310 17.83 8.00 34.84
CA ASP A 310 17.28 9.06 33.98
C ASP A 310 15.78 9.29 34.25
N ILE A 311 15.02 8.22 34.48
CA ILE A 311 13.61 8.29 34.90
C ILE A 311 13.53 8.99 36.27
N PHE A 312 14.33 8.58 37.24
CA PHE A 312 14.33 9.19 38.57
C PHE A 312 14.72 10.67 38.55
N GLU A 313 15.67 11.07 37.70
CA GLU A 313 16.02 12.48 37.49
C GLU A 313 14.85 13.26 36.88
N ARG A 314 14.23 12.74 35.81
CA ARG A 314 13.08 13.38 35.13
C ARG A 314 11.90 13.62 36.08
N PHE A 315 11.47 12.64 36.86
CA PHE A 315 10.31 12.81 37.76
C PHE A 315 10.59 13.63 39.04
N ASN A 316 11.85 14.00 39.28
CA ASN A 316 12.26 14.84 40.41
C ASN A 316 12.75 16.25 40.03
N ILE A 317 13.25 16.46 38.82
CA ILE A 317 13.75 17.75 38.32
C ILE A 317 12.84 18.28 37.21
N ASP A 318 12.81 17.58 36.08
CA ASP A 318 12.11 17.99 34.85
C ASP A 318 10.76 17.26 34.70
N ARG A 319 9.90 17.44 35.71
CA ARG A 319 8.63 16.73 35.87
C ARG A 319 7.68 16.97 34.67
N PRO A 320 7.11 15.92 34.05
CA PRO A 320 6.11 16.05 32.99
C PRO A 320 4.86 16.83 33.43
N GLU A 321 4.24 17.61 32.52
CA GLU A 321 3.08 18.45 32.81
C GLU A 321 1.79 17.65 33.08
N ASP A 322 1.72 16.42 32.58
CA ASP A 322 0.64 15.46 32.75
C ASP A 322 0.79 14.60 34.03
N PHE A 323 2.00 14.50 34.61
CA PHE A 323 2.22 13.72 35.82
C PHE A 323 1.46 14.27 37.03
N ARG A 324 0.67 13.42 37.71
CA ARG A 324 -0.13 13.78 38.90
C ARG A 324 0.35 13.16 40.21
N GLY A 325 1.26 12.17 40.15
CA GLY A 325 1.83 11.51 41.34
C GLY A 325 2.78 12.40 42.15
N HIS A 326 3.25 11.89 43.29
CA HIS A 326 4.30 12.55 44.06
C HIS A 326 5.69 12.32 43.47
N SER A 327 6.70 13.02 43.97
CA SER A 327 8.09 12.86 43.52
C SER A 327 8.57 11.42 43.73
N LEU A 328 9.32 10.89 42.76
CA LEU A 328 9.85 9.53 42.80
C LEU A 328 10.78 9.36 44.00
N SER A 329 10.48 8.40 44.86
CA SER A 329 10.98 8.31 46.23
C SER A 329 11.10 6.87 46.72
N VAL A 330 11.77 6.66 47.86
CA VAL A 330 11.86 5.33 48.48
C VAL A 330 10.47 4.76 48.71
N SER A 331 10.29 3.48 48.35
CA SER A 331 9.02 2.73 48.28
C SER A 331 8.16 2.90 47.03
N ASP A 332 8.55 3.72 46.05
CA ASP A 332 7.92 3.70 44.73
C ASP A 332 8.44 2.52 43.90
N ILE A 333 7.70 2.10 42.87
CA ILE A 333 8.10 1.03 41.95
C ILE A 333 8.06 1.55 40.51
N VAL A 334 9.17 1.37 39.78
CA VAL A 334 9.27 1.63 38.35
C VAL A 334 9.19 0.28 37.62
N VAL A 335 8.18 0.11 36.77
CA VAL A 335 8.07 -1.04 35.87
C VAL A 335 8.63 -0.64 34.51
N LEU A 336 9.49 -1.47 33.93
CA LEU A 336 10.01 -1.32 32.57
C LEU A 336 9.45 -2.45 31.70
N ASN A 337 9.00 -2.13 30.49
CA ASN A 337 8.68 -3.07 29.44
C ASN A 337 9.59 -2.76 28.24
N ASP A 338 10.46 -3.69 27.86
CA ASP A 338 11.39 -3.53 26.73
C ASP A 338 10.84 -4.05 25.38
N GLY A 339 9.58 -4.47 25.35
CA GLY A 339 8.87 -5.08 24.23
C GLY A 339 8.85 -6.61 24.26
N GLU A 340 9.74 -7.24 25.02
CA GLU A 340 9.81 -8.70 25.20
C GLU A 340 9.72 -9.12 26.68
N ASN A 341 10.24 -8.29 27.59
CA ASN A 341 10.35 -8.57 29.02
C ASN A 341 9.82 -7.39 29.85
N VAL A 342 9.07 -7.72 30.90
CA VAL A 342 8.57 -6.73 31.86
C VAL A 342 9.22 -6.94 33.23
N THR A 343 9.91 -5.93 33.75
CA THR A 343 10.62 -6.00 35.04
C THR A 343 10.18 -4.90 35.99
N ALA A 344 9.95 -5.26 37.26
CA ALA A 344 9.61 -4.31 38.32
C ALA A 344 10.84 -3.95 39.16
N HIS A 345 11.04 -2.66 39.40
CA HIS A 345 12.19 -2.12 40.14
C HIS A 345 11.73 -1.22 41.29
N PHE A 346 11.97 -1.67 42.51
CA PHE A 346 11.74 -0.91 43.74
C PHE A 346 12.78 0.20 43.89
N VAL A 347 12.31 1.42 44.16
CA VAL A 347 13.17 2.56 44.49
C VAL A 347 13.65 2.41 45.94
N ASP A 348 14.93 2.10 46.13
CA ASP A 348 15.58 2.04 47.43
C ASP A 348 16.43 3.30 47.71
N SER A 349 16.79 3.46 48.98
CA SER A 349 17.70 4.41 49.62
C SER A 349 18.79 5.05 48.74
N ILE A 350 19.43 4.27 47.85
CA ILE A 350 20.60 4.64 47.05
C ILE A 350 20.67 3.93 45.68
N SER A 351 19.67 3.15 45.30
CA SER A 351 19.69 2.24 44.13
C SER A 351 18.29 1.70 43.84
N PHE A 352 18.16 0.93 42.75
CA PHE A 352 16.95 0.18 42.44
C PHE A 352 17.16 -1.31 42.72
N GLU A 353 16.20 -1.97 43.37
CA GLU A 353 16.21 -3.42 43.57
C GLU A 353 15.10 -4.07 42.73
N GLN A 354 15.41 -5.13 41.99
CA GLN A 354 14.44 -5.83 41.15
C GLN A 354 13.49 -6.70 42.00
N LEU A 355 12.20 -6.68 41.67
CA LEU A 355 11.17 -7.47 42.35
C LEU A 355 10.66 -8.59 41.43
N ASP A 356 11.21 -9.79 41.59
CA ASP A 356 10.90 -10.93 40.70
C ASP A 356 9.44 -11.41 40.79
N HIS A 357 8.78 -11.23 41.95
CA HIS A 357 7.41 -11.72 42.20
C HIS A 357 6.32 -10.61 42.17
N PHE A 358 6.66 -9.38 41.78
CA PHE A 358 5.68 -8.27 41.81
C PHE A 358 4.66 -8.33 40.66
N LEU A 359 4.99 -9.01 39.57
CA LEU A 359 4.19 -9.11 38.34
C LEU A 359 3.74 -10.56 38.05
N GLU A 360 3.64 -11.42 39.08
CA GLU A 360 3.04 -12.75 38.93
C GLU A 360 1.52 -12.62 38.74
N LEU A 361 1.09 -12.48 37.49
CA LEU A 361 -0.32 -12.49 37.09
C LEU A 361 -0.82 -13.94 37.05
N GLU A 362 -1.87 -14.26 37.81
CA GLU A 362 -2.56 -15.56 37.72
C GLU A 362 -3.62 -15.49 36.61
N GLU A 363 -3.42 -16.27 35.56
CA GLU A 363 -4.37 -16.42 34.44
C GLU A 363 -5.65 -17.14 34.90
N GLN A 364 -6.82 -16.59 34.54
CA GLN A 364 -8.11 -17.25 34.74
C GLN A 364 -8.64 -17.85 33.43
N SER A 365 -9.13 -19.09 33.51
CA SER A 365 -9.85 -19.75 32.42
C SER A 365 -11.18 -19.05 32.16
N LEU A 366 -11.39 -18.56 30.94
CA LEU A 366 -12.64 -17.94 30.50
C LEU A 366 -13.76 -19.00 30.42
N SER A 367 -14.99 -18.62 30.79
CA SER A 367 -16.18 -19.48 30.71
C SER A 367 -16.96 -19.30 29.41
N GLU A 368 -16.87 -18.14 28.76
CA GLU A 368 -17.64 -17.75 27.58
C GLU A 368 -16.77 -16.98 26.58
N LEU A 369 -16.97 -17.19 25.27
CA LEU A 369 -16.32 -16.43 24.20
C LEU A 369 -17.32 -16.04 23.10
N VAL A 370 -17.05 -14.95 22.38
CA VAL A 370 -17.71 -14.57 21.12
C VAL A 370 -16.68 -14.22 20.05
N TYR A 371 -16.95 -14.61 18.80
CA TYR A 371 -16.25 -14.15 17.60
C TYR A 371 -17.23 -13.57 16.58
N GLU A 372 -16.91 -12.40 16.04
CA GLU A 372 -17.48 -11.79 14.84
C GLU A 372 -16.59 -12.15 13.64
N VAL A 373 -17.18 -12.62 12.56
CA VAL A 373 -16.48 -13.09 11.35
C VAL A 373 -17.19 -12.52 10.12
N GLY A 374 -16.62 -11.46 9.55
CA GLY A 374 -17.36 -10.60 8.62
C GLY A 374 -18.52 -9.91 9.35
N GLU A 375 -19.73 -10.08 8.85
CA GLU A 375 -20.96 -9.51 9.42
C GLU A 375 -21.75 -10.53 10.29
N ARG A 376 -21.11 -11.65 10.69
CA ARG A 376 -21.78 -12.76 11.39
C ARG A 376 -21.15 -13.06 12.75
N TYR A 377 -21.91 -13.68 13.64
CA TYR A 377 -21.48 -13.90 15.03
C TYR A 377 -21.45 -15.38 15.40
N PHE A 378 -20.51 -15.76 16.26
CA PHE A 378 -20.37 -17.08 16.88
C PHE A 378 -20.18 -16.88 18.38
N ALA A 379 -20.87 -17.65 19.19
CA ALA A 379 -20.79 -17.65 20.65
C ALA A 379 -20.55 -19.07 21.17
N ILE A 380 -19.79 -19.21 22.25
CA ILE A 380 -19.49 -20.49 22.91
C ILE A 380 -19.40 -20.31 24.43
N GLN A 381 -19.92 -21.26 25.19
CA GLN A 381 -19.94 -21.26 26.67
C GLN A 381 -19.58 -22.63 27.27
N THR A 382 -18.90 -22.64 28.41
CA THR A 382 -18.63 -23.85 29.22
C THR A 382 -19.90 -24.44 29.82
N THR A 383 -20.00 -25.78 29.85
CA THR A 383 -21.10 -26.52 30.48
C THR A 383 -20.57 -27.68 31.35
N GLU A 384 -21.45 -28.42 32.04
CA GLU A 384 -21.05 -29.56 32.89
C GLU A 384 -20.50 -30.77 32.11
N GLU A 385 -20.72 -30.86 30.79
CA GLU A 385 -20.34 -32.02 29.94
C GLU A 385 -19.66 -31.59 28.60
N GLY A 386 -19.07 -30.39 28.53
CA GLY A 386 -18.41 -29.86 27.33
C GLY A 386 -18.71 -28.38 27.08
N TYR A 387 -18.82 -27.97 25.81
CA TYR A 387 -19.12 -26.60 25.40
C TYR A 387 -20.45 -26.50 24.63
N ASP A 388 -21.23 -25.46 24.86
CA ASP A 388 -22.46 -25.15 24.11
C ASP A 388 -22.18 -23.94 23.20
N TYR A 389 -22.51 -24.03 21.91
CA TYR A 389 -22.16 -23.03 20.90
C TYR A 389 -23.36 -22.61 20.05
N SER A 390 -23.29 -21.43 19.45
CA SER A 390 -24.33 -20.85 18.60
C SER A 390 -23.74 -19.93 17.53
N PHE A 391 -24.24 -20.04 16.31
CA PHE A 391 -23.92 -19.19 15.16
C PHE A 391 -25.12 -18.31 14.81
N TYR A 392 -24.89 -17.01 14.60
CA TYR A 392 -25.91 -16.01 14.28
C TYR A 392 -25.60 -15.27 12.97
N ASP A 393 -26.65 -14.87 12.26
CA ASP A 393 -26.56 -14.02 11.06
C ASP A 393 -26.36 -12.53 11.40
N GLU A 394 -26.32 -11.72 10.35
CA GLU A 394 -26.14 -10.26 10.33
C GLU A 394 -27.26 -9.52 11.07
N ASP A 395 -28.44 -10.14 11.16
CA ASP A 395 -29.62 -9.69 11.90
C ASP A 395 -29.71 -10.33 13.30
N PHE A 396 -28.63 -10.92 13.84
CA PHE A 396 -28.59 -11.63 15.13
C PHE A 396 -29.52 -12.85 15.23
N ARG A 397 -29.97 -13.44 14.12
CA ARG A 397 -30.81 -14.65 14.13
C ARG A 397 -29.97 -15.91 14.20
N LEU A 398 -30.36 -16.83 15.07
CA LEU A 398 -29.71 -18.13 15.21
C LEU A 398 -29.78 -18.93 13.89
N MET A 399 -28.62 -19.18 13.29
CA MET A 399 -28.47 -20.02 12.10
C MET A 399 -28.28 -21.50 12.48
N ASP A 400 -27.39 -21.77 13.44
CA ASP A 400 -27.13 -23.12 13.96
C ASP A 400 -26.64 -23.04 15.42
N GLY A 401 -26.70 -24.15 16.15
CA GLY A 401 -26.22 -24.24 17.53
C GLY A 401 -26.28 -25.65 18.09
N GLY A 402 -25.34 -26.00 18.96
CA GLY A 402 -25.16 -27.36 19.44
C GLY A 402 -24.15 -27.49 20.57
N VAL A 403 -23.91 -28.73 21.00
CA VAL A 403 -23.02 -29.06 22.11
C VAL A 403 -21.81 -29.85 21.60
N HIS A 404 -20.62 -29.40 21.96
CA HIS A 404 -19.34 -30.04 21.71
C HIS A 404 -18.88 -30.76 23.00
N GLU A 405 -19.01 -32.09 23.03
CA GLU A 405 -18.86 -32.94 24.23
C GLU A 405 -17.40 -33.17 24.72
N ASN A 406 -16.41 -32.41 24.23
CA ASN A 406 -14.99 -32.60 24.56
C ASN A 406 -14.53 -31.59 25.63
N ASP A 407 -14.36 -32.04 26.88
CA ASP A 407 -13.87 -31.25 28.01
C ASP A 407 -12.34 -31.35 28.24
N GLU A 408 -11.61 -32.08 27.37
CA GLU A 408 -10.15 -32.23 27.48
C GLU A 408 -9.35 -31.11 26.80
N ILE A 409 -9.99 -30.27 25.97
CA ILE A 409 -9.39 -29.11 25.27
C ILE A 409 -9.86 -27.79 25.89
N SER A 410 -9.17 -26.68 25.61
CA SER A 410 -9.59 -25.34 26.04
C SER A 410 -10.80 -24.83 25.25
N ILE A 411 -11.50 -23.82 25.78
CA ILE A 411 -12.63 -23.18 25.08
C ILE A 411 -12.18 -22.47 23.80
N GLU A 412 -10.95 -21.95 23.77
CA GLU A 412 -10.29 -21.44 22.56
C GLU A 412 -10.08 -22.52 21.50
N GLU A 413 -9.49 -23.67 21.87
CA GLU A 413 -9.27 -24.78 20.95
C GLU A 413 -10.60 -25.36 20.42
N ALA A 414 -11.61 -25.49 21.29
CA ALA A 414 -12.95 -25.93 20.90
C ALA A 414 -13.62 -24.96 19.92
N ALA A 415 -13.46 -23.65 20.13
CA ALA A 415 -13.96 -22.63 19.21
C ALA A 415 -13.24 -22.66 17.85
N GLU A 416 -11.93 -22.92 17.85
CA GLU A 416 -11.15 -23.04 16.62
C GLU A 416 -11.56 -24.27 15.79
N GLU A 417 -11.73 -25.44 16.43
CA GLU A 417 -12.26 -26.63 15.76
C GLU A 417 -13.65 -26.36 15.14
N LEU A 418 -14.58 -25.77 15.90
CA LEU A 418 -15.94 -25.48 15.43
C LEU A 418 -15.99 -24.47 14.27
N LEU A 419 -15.15 -23.43 14.31
CA LEU A 419 -15.06 -22.43 13.23
C LEU A 419 -14.40 -23.01 11.96
N GLU A 420 -13.47 -23.96 12.09
CA GLU A 420 -12.91 -24.69 10.94
C GLU A 420 -13.90 -25.69 10.34
N GLU A 421 -14.67 -26.41 11.16
CA GLU A 421 -15.66 -27.40 10.69
C GLU A 421 -16.78 -26.77 9.85
N GLU A 422 -17.31 -25.60 10.26
CA GLU A 422 -18.28 -24.82 9.47
C GLU A 422 -17.65 -24.04 8.30
N GLY A 423 -16.31 -24.07 8.16
CA GLY A 423 -15.60 -23.42 7.05
C GLY A 423 -15.56 -21.89 7.15
N TRP A 424 -15.65 -21.32 8.35
CA TRP A 424 -15.56 -19.87 8.59
C TRP A 424 -14.09 -19.43 8.62
N THR A 425 -13.45 -19.51 7.44
CA THR A 425 -12.07 -19.08 7.21
C THR A 425 -12.03 -17.61 6.78
N GLY A 426 -12.09 -16.71 7.77
CA GLY A 426 -12.01 -15.27 7.60
C GLY A 426 -11.29 -14.59 8.75
N GLU A 427 -11.19 -13.27 8.72
CA GLU A 427 -10.68 -12.46 9.83
C GLU A 427 -11.67 -12.54 11.02
N ARG A 428 -11.17 -12.90 12.22
CA ARG A 428 -11.98 -13.20 13.40
C ARG A 428 -11.79 -12.08 14.43
N ILE A 429 -12.80 -11.24 14.61
CA ILE A 429 -12.81 -10.17 15.62
C ILE A 429 -13.46 -10.72 16.89
N ARG A 430 -12.80 -10.69 18.05
CA ARG A 430 -13.42 -11.19 19.29
C ARG A 430 -14.44 -10.18 19.83
N GLY A 431 -15.65 -10.63 20.14
CA GLY A 431 -16.76 -9.81 20.62
C GLY A 431 -17.01 -9.92 22.12
N ASP A 432 -17.91 -9.07 22.63
CA ASP A 432 -18.42 -9.13 24.00
C ASP A 432 -19.67 -10.03 24.05
N TYR A 433 -19.66 -11.03 24.94
CA TYR A 433 -20.74 -12.01 25.07
C TYR A 433 -22.05 -11.39 25.57
N ASP A 434 -21.99 -10.54 26.61
CA ASP A 434 -23.19 -9.91 27.18
C ASP A 434 -23.86 -8.98 26.15
N GLN A 435 -23.06 -8.20 25.41
CA GLN A 435 -23.57 -7.30 24.36
C GLN A 435 -24.17 -8.04 23.17
N LEU A 436 -23.61 -9.20 22.77
CA LEU A 436 -24.20 -10.02 21.72
C LEU A 436 -25.56 -10.59 22.19
N MET A 437 -25.62 -11.13 23.40
CA MET A 437 -26.84 -11.72 23.94
C MET A 437 -27.96 -10.68 24.13
N GLU A 438 -27.65 -9.44 24.53
CA GLU A 438 -28.64 -8.35 24.59
C GLU A 438 -29.28 -8.09 23.22
N LYS A 439 -28.48 -8.02 22.14
CA LYS A 439 -29.00 -7.83 20.76
C LYS A 439 -29.82 -9.03 20.26
N VAL A 440 -29.41 -10.25 20.62
CA VAL A 440 -30.16 -11.48 20.30
C VAL A 440 -31.53 -11.47 20.99
N GLU A 441 -31.61 -11.10 22.28
CA GLU A 441 -32.89 -10.97 23.00
C GLU A 441 -33.81 -9.91 22.35
N GLU A 442 -33.28 -8.74 21.97
CA GLU A 442 -34.05 -7.70 21.26
C GLU A 442 -34.62 -8.21 19.92
N MET A 443 -33.82 -8.91 19.12
CA MET A 443 -34.29 -9.48 17.85
C MET A 443 -35.35 -10.57 18.05
N ASP A 444 -35.19 -11.44 19.05
CA ASP A 444 -36.16 -12.48 19.37
C ASP A 444 -37.52 -11.89 19.79
N GLU A 445 -37.56 -10.76 20.52
CA GLU A 445 -38.81 -10.04 20.80
C GLU A 445 -39.48 -9.53 19.51
N VAL A 446 -38.71 -8.98 18.57
CA VAL A 446 -39.20 -8.50 17.26
C VAL A 446 -39.76 -9.66 16.42
N VAL A 447 -39.03 -10.76 16.31
CA VAL A 447 -39.44 -11.96 15.57
C VAL A 447 -40.70 -12.56 16.19
N MET A 448 -40.79 -12.62 17.52
CA MET A 448 -41.98 -13.12 18.23
C MET A 448 -43.20 -12.21 18.06
N ALA A 449 -43.01 -10.88 17.98
CA ALA A 449 -44.09 -9.95 17.64
C ALA A 449 -44.60 -10.14 16.19
N GLU A 450 -43.70 -10.42 15.25
CA GLU A 450 -44.04 -10.66 13.84
C GLU A 450 -44.76 -12.03 13.64
N ILE A 451 -44.34 -13.06 14.38
CA ILE A 451 -45.04 -14.35 14.47
C ILE A 451 -46.45 -14.18 15.08
N GLN A 452 -46.61 -13.32 16.10
CA GLN A 452 -47.92 -13.03 16.69
C GLN A 452 -48.85 -12.26 15.74
N LYS A 453 -48.32 -11.36 14.88
CA LYS A 453 -49.11 -10.69 13.84
C LYS A 453 -49.55 -11.65 12.73
N SER A 454 -48.73 -12.64 12.39
CA SER A 454 -49.01 -13.59 11.29
C SER A 454 -49.94 -14.75 11.68
N GLN A 455 -50.12 -15.06 12.96
CA GLN A 455 -51.11 -16.04 13.44
C GLN A 455 -52.49 -15.41 13.70
N GLY A 456 -53.41 -15.58 12.74
CA GLY A 456 -54.69 -14.88 12.70
C GLY A 456 -55.78 -15.29 13.72
N GLU A 457 -56.45 -14.26 14.25
CA GLU A 457 -57.79 -14.19 14.88
C GLU A 457 -58.27 -15.29 15.84
N TYR A 458 -58.45 -14.91 17.12
CA TYR A 458 -59.51 -15.46 17.97
C TYR A 458 -60.29 -14.36 18.71
N LYS A 459 -61.55 -14.12 18.33
CA LYS A 459 -62.45 -13.13 18.95
C LYS A 459 -63.66 -13.80 19.62
N PRO A 460 -63.90 -13.58 20.92
CA PRO A 460 -65.23 -13.74 21.52
C PRO A 460 -66.01 -12.43 21.45
N LEU A 461 -67.14 -12.41 20.73
CA LEU A 461 -68.05 -11.26 20.67
C LEU A 461 -68.80 -11.07 22.01
N ALA A 462 -68.54 -9.96 22.71
CA ALA A 462 -69.47 -9.42 23.71
C ALA A 462 -69.34 -7.89 23.87
N LYS A 463 -70.47 -7.19 23.69
CA LYS A 463 -70.69 -5.75 23.95
C LYS A 463 -69.88 -4.73 23.15
N VAL A 464 -70.44 -4.38 21.99
CA VAL A 464 -70.54 -2.97 21.60
C VAL A 464 -71.77 -2.39 22.32
N GLU A 465 -71.58 -1.33 23.11
CA GLU A 465 -72.53 -0.24 23.47
C GLU A 465 -72.10 0.40 24.79
N GLU A 466 -71.46 1.57 24.75
CA GLU A 466 -71.85 2.82 25.44
C GLU A 466 -70.76 3.91 25.33
N LEU A 467 -71.12 5.09 24.78
CA LEU A 467 -70.49 6.42 24.98
C LEU A 467 -69.06 6.64 24.41
N GLU A 468 -68.62 7.84 24.01
CA GLU A 468 -69.24 9.03 23.37
C GLU A 468 -68.08 9.84 22.71
N GLU A 469 -68.36 10.77 21.79
CA GLU A 469 -67.34 11.39 20.91
C GLU A 469 -66.30 12.29 21.61
N ALA A 470 -64.99 12.01 21.44
CA ALA A 470 -63.92 13.01 21.47
C ALA A 470 -62.59 12.52 20.84
N ASN A 471 -61.97 13.36 19.99
CA ASN A 471 -60.59 13.27 19.46
C ASN A 471 -60.11 11.96 18.80
N TYR A 472 -60.28 11.88 17.47
CA TYR A 472 -59.39 11.08 16.62
C TYR A 472 -58.05 11.80 16.44
N ASN A 473 -57.02 11.34 17.15
CA ASN A 473 -55.60 11.59 16.82
C ASN A 473 -54.72 10.35 17.08
N MET A 474 -55.33 9.19 17.35
CA MET A 474 -54.67 7.91 17.62
C MET A 474 -55.48 6.79 16.97
N ILE A 475 -54.90 6.13 15.97
CA ILE A 475 -55.21 4.75 15.56
C ILE A 475 -53.84 4.08 15.41
N ASP A 476 -53.70 2.87 15.96
CA ASP A 476 -52.49 2.03 15.88
C ASP A 476 -51.16 2.66 16.36
N ASN A 477 -51.21 3.55 17.37
CA ASN A 477 -50.05 4.25 17.96
C ASN A 477 -49.18 5.10 17.01
N VAL A 478 -49.56 5.27 15.74
CA VAL A 478 -48.79 6.06 14.77
C VAL A 478 -49.34 7.49 14.64
N LEU A 479 -48.44 8.46 14.76
CA LEU A 479 -48.69 9.88 14.50
C LEU A 479 -48.86 10.11 12.99
N ASN A 480 -50.11 10.10 12.50
CA ASN A 480 -50.45 10.14 11.07
C ASN A 480 -50.31 11.55 10.43
N ASN A 481 -49.17 12.21 10.64
CA ASN A 481 -48.81 13.52 10.05
C ASN A 481 -47.28 13.73 9.95
N ILE A 482 -46.50 12.65 9.89
CA ILE A 482 -45.12 12.72 9.38
C ILE A 482 -45.24 12.76 7.84
N PRO A 483 -44.61 13.71 7.12
CA PRO A 483 -44.50 13.64 5.66
C PRO A 483 -43.89 12.29 5.25
N PRO A 484 -44.25 11.68 4.11
CA PRO A 484 -43.54 10.50 3.65
C PRO A 484 -42.05 10.85 3.51
N LYS A 485 -41.18 10.02 4.10
CA LYS A 485 -39.74 10.06 3.87
C LYS A 485 -39.53 10.09 2.34
N LYS A 486 -38.75 11.05 1.84
CA LYS A 486 -38.37 11.05 0.44
C LYS A 486 -37.10 10.24 0.32
N GLU A 487 -37.11 9.23 -0.55
CA GLU A 487 -35.93 8.43 -0.84
C GLU A 487 -34.84 9.29 -1.52
N PRO A 488 -33.55 9.00 -1.31
CA PRO A 488 -32.45 9.66 -2.02
C PRO A 488 -32.53 9.41 -3.54
N TYR A 489 -32.08 10.39 -4.33
CA TYR A 489 -32.08 10.32 -5.79
C TYR A 489 -30.86 11.05 -6.38
N LEU A 490 -30.65 10.91 -7.69
CA LEU A 490 -29.62 11.67 -8.42
C LEU A 490 -30.25 12.73 -9.31
N GLU A 491 -29.62 13.89 -9.34
CA GLU A 491 -29.70 14.82 -10.46
C GLU A 491 -28.41 14.70 -11.29
N TYR A 492 -28.48 15.01 -12.58
CA TYR A 492 -27.33 15.09 -13.48
C TYR A 492 -27.12 16.54 -13.88
N PHE A 493 -25.87 16.94 -14.11
CA PHE A 493 -25.54 18.28 -14.58
C PHE A 493 -24.63 18.29 -15.78
N ALA A 494 -24.72 19.33 -16.60
CA ALA A 494 -23.73 19.67 -17.62
C ALA A 494 -23.31 21.13 -17.43
N ALA A 495 -21.99 21.35 -17.39
CA ALA A 495 -21.36 22.64 -17.22
C ALA A 495 -20.53 23.00 -18.46
N GLU A 496 -20.71 24.21 -18.97
CA GLU A 496 -19.86 24.81 -20.01
C GLU A 496 -18.47 25.20 -19.46
N CYS A 497 -18.34 25.35 -18.14
CA CYS A 497 -17.08 25.53 -17.42
C CYS A 497 -17.15 24.84 -16.04
N ASP A 498 -16.43 23.73 -15.88
CA ASP A 498 -16.33 22.87 -14.69
C ASP A 498 -15.65 23.56 -13.49
N GLU A 499 -14.69 24.44 -13.77
CA GLU A 499 -13.92 25.17 -12.76
C GLU A 499 -14.77 26.26 -12.08
N PHE A 500 -15.67 26.88 -12.83
CA PHE A 500 -16.55 27.95 -12.37
C PHE A 500 -17.92 27.87 -13.07
N HIS A 501 -18.85 27.12 -12.46
CA HIS A 501 -20.21 26.93 -13.00
C HIS A 501 -20.95 28.24 -13.30
N ASP A 502 -20.68 29.32 -12.55
CA ASP A 502 -21.27 30.65 -12.75
C ASP A 502 -20.76 31.40 -14.02
N MET A 503 -19.64 30.97 -14.61
CA MET A 503 -19.02 31.63 -15.79
C MET A 503 -19.44 31.01 -17.13
N GLY A 504 -20.37 30.06 -17.14
CA GLY A 504 -20.86 29.40 -18.34
C GLY A 504 -22.33 28.99 -18.23
N ALA A 505 -22.86 28.41 -19.32
CA ALA A 505 -24.15 27.74 -19.28
C ALA A 505 -24.08 26.47 -18.42
N TYR A 506 -25.04 26.34 -17.50
CA TYR A 506 -25.09 25.25 -16.53
C TYR A 506 -26.54 24.74 -16.41
N GLU A 507 -26.75 23.44 -16.66
CA GLU A 507 -28.08 22.81 -16.68
C GLU A 507 -28.11 21.58 -15.75
N LYS A 508 -29.09 21.50 -14.83
CA LYS A 508 -29.40 20.32 -13.98
C LYS A 508 -30.69 19.63 -14.48
N SER A 509 -30.74 18.29 -14.47
CA SER A 509 -31.96 17.50 -14.75
C SER A 509 -31.84 16.08 -14.18
N THR A 510 -32.97 15.44 -13.82
CA THR A 510 -32.99 14.02 -13.42
C THR A 510 -32.91 13.04 -14.60
N ASP A 511 -32.92 13.52 -15.85
CA ASP A 511 -32.76 12.70 -17.07
C ASP A 511 -31.34 12.82 -17.64
N VAL A 512 -30.56 11.76 -17.49
CA VAL A 512 -29.18 11.65 -17.98
C VAL A 512 -29.06 11.91 -19.49
N ASN A 513 -30.06 11.51 -20.30
CA ASN A 513 -30.00 11.63 -21.76
C ASN A 513 -30.19 13.10 -22.19
N GLN A 514 -30.98 13.85 -21.44
CA GLN A 514 -31.13 15.29 -21.66
C GLN A 514 -29.80 16.00 -21.41
N ILE A 515 -29.12 15.66 -20.31
CA ILE A 515 -27.86 16.27 -19.90
C ILE A 515 -26.71 15.86 -20.83
N ALA A 516 -26.64 14.60 -21.25
CA ALA A 516 -25.68 14.12 -22.26
C ALA A 516 -25.77 14.94 -23.56
N ALA A 517 -26.98 15.15 -24.09
CA ALA A 517 -27.19 15.96 -25.30
C ALA A 517 -26.86 17.47 -25.12
N VAL A 518 -26.96 18.00 -23.88
CA VAL A 518 -26.52 19.36 -23.55
C VAL A 518 -24.99 19.43 -23.49
N TYR A 519 -24.35 18.44 -22.87
CA TYR A 519 -22.89 18.33 -22.78
C TYR A 519 -22.21 18.21 -24.15
N GLU A 520 -22.72 17.34 -25.02
CA GLU A 520 -22.24 17.23 -26.41
C GLU A 520 -22.33 18.57 -27.14
N LYS A 521 -23.43 19.30 -26.96
CA LYS A 521 -23.65 20.62 -27.58
C LYS A 521 -22.71 21.70 -27.03
N TYR A 522 -22.40 21.70 -25.73
CA TYR A 522 -21.40 22.61 -25.17
C TYR A 522 -20.01 22.33 -25.74
N ARG A 523 -19.68 21.04 -25.95
CA ARG A 523 -18.41 20.59 -26.52
C ARG A 523 -18.29 20.85 -28.03
N GLU A 524 -19.38 20.74 -28.79
CA GLU A 524 -19.39 21.06 -30.24
C GLU A 524 -19.17 22.55 -30.54
N ASN A 525 -19.35 23.44 -29.55
CA ASN A 525 -19.15 24.87 -29.72
C ASN A 525 -17.66 25.23 -29.80
N PRO A 526 -17.13 25.77 -30.93
CA PRO A 526 -15.73 26.13 -31.06
C PRO A 526 -15.28 27.24 -30.10
N GLU A 527 -16.22 28.04 -29.58
CA GLU A 527 -15.95 29.08 -28.58
C GLU A 527 -15.71 28.51 -27.18
N ASN A 528 -15.98 27.22 -26.95
CA ASN A 528 -15.73 26.53 -25.67
C ASN A 528 -14.45 25.69 -25.69
N ALA A 529 -13.67 25.71 -26.77
CA ALA A 529 -12.45 24.90 -26.90
C ALA A 529 -11.32 25.25 -25.90
N TYR A 530 -11.45 26.35 -25.16
CA TYR A 530 -10.56 26.74 -24.05
C TYR A 530 -11.23 26.62 -22.67
N ARG A 531 -12.52 26.28 -22.60
CA ARG A 531 -13.28 26.09 -21.36
C ARG A 531 -13.33 24.59 -21.04
N VAL A 532 -13.04 24.21 -19.81
CA VAL A 532 -13.14 22.80 -19.38
C VAL A 532 -14.62 22.47 -19.19
N CYS A 533 -15.28 21.95 -20.22
CA CYS A 533 -16.67 21.48 -20.08
C CYS A 533 -16.72 20.14 -19.33
N SER A 534 -17.70 19.98 -18.43
CA SER A 534 -17.95 18.71 -17.73
C SER A 534 -19.43 18.31 -17.74
N MET A 535 -19.66 17.04 -17.42
CA MET A 535 -20.97 16.50 -17.06
C MET A 535 -20.80 15.61 -15.84
N GLY A 536 -21.82 15.53 -14.98
CA GLY A 536 -21.69 14.85 -13.70
C GLY A 536 -22.99 14.46 -13.03
N ILE A 537 -22.86 13.96 -11.82
CA ILE A 537 -23.96 13.61 -10.91
C ILE A 537 -24.01 14.57 -9.73
N ILE A 538 -25.19 14.72 -9.15
CA ILE A 538 -25.44 15.44 -7.91
C ILE A 538 -26.22 14.49 -7.03
N TYR A 539 -25.68 14.16 -5.86
CA TYR A 539 -26.39 13.34 -4.89
C TYR A 539 -27.46 14.18 -4.18
N ARG A 540 -28.69 13.67 -4.11
CA ARG A 540 -29.80 14.32 -3.42
C ARG A 540 -30.37 13.45 -2.32
N ASP A 541 -30.20 13.85 -1.07
CA ASP A 541 -30.82 13.20 0.08
C ASP A 541 -31.66 14.20 0.89
N PRO A 542 -33.00 14.13 0.79
CA PRO A 542 -33.87 15.06 1.51
C PRO A 542 -33.91 14.91 3.03
N GLU A 543 -33.25 13.91 3.61
CA GLU A 543 -33.09 13.74 5.06
C GLU A 543 -31.66 14.00 5.57
N ASP A 544 -30.66 14.02 4.70
CA ASP A 544 -29.24 14.23 5.04
C ASP A 544 -28.69 15.56 4.49
N SER A 545 -28.50 16.56 5.36
CA SER A 545 -27.98 17.87 4.97
C SER A 545 -26.45 17.96 4.85
N TYR A 546 -25.71 16.86 5.00
CA TYR A 546 -24.25 16.81 4.94
C TYR A 546 -23.76 16.20 3.61
N TYR A 547 -24.51 15.23 3.07
CA TYR A 547 -24.20 14.62 1.77
C TYR A 547 -25.10 15.13 0.61
N ASP A 548 -26.23 15.82 0.87
CA ASP A 548 -27.06 16.47 -0.19
C ASP A 548 -26.34 17.61 -0.94
N ASP A 549 -26.64 17.74 -2.24
CA ASP A 549 -26.09 18.74 -3.19
C ASP A 549 -24.59 18.62 -3.52
N VAL A 550 -23.93 17.50 -3.18
CA VAL A 550 -22.54 17.28 -3.61
C VAL A 550 -22.49 16.89 -5.09
N GLU A 551 -21.75 17.70 -5.86
CA GLU A 551 -21.59 17.56 -7.32
C GLU A 551 -20.29 16.85 -7.67
N PHE A 552 -20.36 15.79 -8.50
CA PHE A 552 -19.19 15.05 -8.99
C PHE A 552 -19.11 15.13 -10.51
N ALA A 553 -18.05 15.75 -11.03
CA ALA A 553 -17.77 15.89 -12.46
C ALA A 553 -17.23 14.57 -13.08
N ILE A 554 -18.12 13.62 -13.30
CA ILE A 554 -17.81 12.26 -13.82
C ILE A 554 -17.27 12.29 -15.25
N VAL A 555 -17.73 13.18 -16.12
CA VAL A 555 -17.35 13.23 -17.54
C VAL A 555 -16.49 14.45 -17.81
N LYS A 556 -15.27 14.24 -18.29
CA LYS A 556 -14.35 15.30 -18.72
C LYS A 556 -13.79 14.99 -20.11
N GLY A 557 -13.93 15.93 -21.04
CA GLY A 557 -13.51 15.77 -22.43
C GLY A 557 -14.19 14.59 -23.14
N ASN A 558 -13.42 13.54 -23.45
CA ASN A 558 -13.89 12.32 -24.13
C ASN A 558 -14.01 11.12 -23.16
N THR A 559 -13.91 11.35 -21.84
CA THR A 559 -13.74 10.28 -20.85
C THR A 559 -14.77 10.36 -19.73
N VAL A 560 -15.41 9.23 -19.42
CA VAL A 560 -16.25 8.98 -18.25
C VAL A 560 -15.36 8.37 -17.16
N LEU A 561 -15.13 9.11 -16.08
CA LEU A 561 -14.19 8.83 -15.00
C LEU A 561 -14.94 8.26 -13.78
N GLY A 562 -15.34 6.99 -13.86
CA GLY A 562 -15.91 6.27 -12.71
C GLY A 562 -14.91 6.12 -11.56
N ASN A 563 -13.61 6.02 -11.88
CA ASN A 563 -12.51 5.95 -10.91
C ASN A 563 -12.39 7.15 -9.96
N LEU A 564 -13.10 8.27 -10.20
CA LEU A 564 -13.16 9.39 -9.24
C LEU A 564 -13.85 8.99 -7.93
N MET A 565 -14.67 7.93 -7.94
CA MET A 565 -15.30 7.42 -6.71
C MET A 565 -14.36 6.57 -5.85
N ASP A 566 -13.19 6.18 -6.36
CA ASP A 566 -12.24 5.34 -5.64
C ASP A 566 -11.62 6.07 -4.44
N ASP A 567 -11.46 7.39 -4.58
CA ASP A 567 -10.97 8.30 -3.54
C ASP A 567 -12.11 8.79 -2.61
N VAL A 568 -13.38 8.47 -2.94
CA VAL A 568 -14.58 8.99 -2.26
C VAL A 568 -15.51 7.84 -1.84
N ARG A 569 -14.99 6.91 -1.03
CA ARG A 569 -15.61 5.63 -0.66
C ARG A 569 -17.10 5.69 -0.33
N PHE A 570 -17.54 6.64 0.51
CA PHE A 570 -18.95 6.76 0.91
C PHE A 570 -19.89 6.79 -0.30
N TYR A 571 -19.65 7.67 -1.28
CA TYR A 571 -20.47 7.75 -2.48
C TYR A 571 -20.17 6.60 -3.45
N GLY A 572 -18.92 6.13 -3.51
CA GLY A 572 -18.52 4.96 -4.30
C GLY A 572 -19.17 3.64 -3.85
N GLU A 573 -19.64 3.54 -2.61
CA GLU A 573 -20.35 2.37 -2.08
C GLU A 573 -21.88 2.45 -2.32
N LEU A 574 -22.44 3.65 -2.52
CA LEU A 574 -23.87 3.82 -2.79
C LEU A 574 -24.28 3.22 -4.14
N ALA A 575 -25.12 2.19 -4.11
CA ALA A 575 -25.68 1.55 -5.30
C ALA A 575 -26.34 2.56 -6.29
N LEU A 576 -26.96 3.62 -5.75
CA LEU A 576 -27.56 4.70 -6.52
C LEU A 576 -26.52 5.46 -7.37
N VAL A 577 -25.35 5.77 -6.80
CA VAL A 577 -24.24 6.47 -7.48
C VAL A 577 -23.63 5.58 -8.55
N ARG A 578 -23.42 4.30 -8.24
CA ARG A 578 -22.93 3.28 -9.18
C ARG A 578 -23.83 3.16 -10.41
N GLU A 579 -25.14 2.97 -10.19
CA GLU A 579 -26.15 2.94 -11.25
C GLU A 579 -26.20 4.27 -12.03
N GLY A 580 -25.94 5.40 -11.36
CA GLY A 580 -25.82 6.72 -11.99
C GLY A 580 -24.66 6.84 -12.97
N ILE A 581 -23.48 6.35 -12.59
CA ILE A 581 -22.28 6.36 -13.44
C ILE A 581 -22.45 5.39 -14.63
N GLU A 582 -23.03 4.22 -14.40
CA GLU A 582 -23.38 3.28 -15.48
C GLU A 582 -24.35 3.90 -16.49
N LYS A 583 -25.40 4.59 -16.02
CA LYS A 583 -26.33 5.33 -16.89
C LYS A 583 -25.66 6.44 -17.71
N ILE A 584 -24.64 7.10 -17.17
CA ILE A 584 -23.83 8.08 -17.93
C ILE A 584 -23.05 7.38 -19.04
N HIS A 585 -22.42 6.23 -18.74
CA HIS A 585 -21.70 5.44 -19.73
C HIS A 585 -22.63 4.89 -20.84
N GLU A 586 -23.83 4.40 -20.49
CA GLU A 586 -24.83 3.98 -21.47
C GLU A 586 -25.34 5.13 -22.36
N ALA A 587 -25.45 6.35 -21.81
CA ALA A 587 -25.86 7.54 -22.55
C ALA A 587 -24.76 8.09 -23.48
N LEU A 588 -23.49 7.80 -23.18
CA LEU A 588 -22.30 8.25 -23.92
C LEU A 588 -21.44 7.04 -24.36
N PRO A 589 -21.94 6.15 -25.26
CA PRO A 589 -21.28 4.90 -25.60
C PRO A 589 -19.97 5.08 -26.41
N ASP A 590 -19.81 6.21 -27.09
CA ASP A 590 -18.60 6.56 -27.86
C ASP A 590 -17.50 7.21 -26.98
N TYR A 591 -17.71 7.33 -25.66
CA TYR A 591 -16.78 7.96 -24.73
C TYR A 591 -15.99 6.88 -23.95
N LYS A 592 -14.70 7.15 -23.71
CA LYS A 592 -13.81 6.25 -22.97
C LYS A 592 -14.28 6.10 -21.52
N TYR A 593 -14.61 4.91 -21.08
CA TYR A 593 -14.98 4.65 -19.69
C TYR A 593 -13.77 4.16 -18.86
N VAL A 594 -13.51 4.80 -17.74
CA VAL A 594 -12.53 4.37 -16.73
C VAL A 594 -13.30 3.95 -15.47
N PRO A 595 -13.48 2.63 -15.24
CA PRO A 595 -14.32 2.14 -14.15
C PRO A 595 -13.66 2.27 -12.77
N MET A 596 -14.48 2.13 -11.73
CA MET A 596 -14.06 2.10 -10.31
C MET A 596 -13.08 0.95 -10.00
N ARG A 597 -12.32 1.10 -8.91
CA ARG A 597 -11.24 0.21 -8.46
C ARG A 597 -11.69 -1.24 -8.33
N ASP A 598 -12.82 -1.49 -7.68
CA ASP A 598 -13.41 -2.82 -7.51
C ASP A 598 -13.73 -3.50 -8.85
N VAL A 599 -14.29 -2.75 -9.80
CA VAL A 599 -14.55 -3.23 -11.16
C VAL A 599 -13.23 -3.48 -11.92
N ARG A 600 -12.19 -2.67 -11.70
CA ARG A 600 -10.84 -2.88 -12.26
C ARG A 600 -10.13 -4.10 -11.64
N GLU A 601 -10.32 -4.33 -10.34
CA GLU A 601 -9.80 -5.50 -9.61
C GLU A 601 -10.51 -6.80 -10.00
N ALA A 602 -11.82 -6.73 -10.28
CA ALA A 602 -12.58 -7.85 -10.84
C ALA A 602 -12.16 -8.21 -12.28
N MET A 603 -11.63 -7.25 -13.07
CA MET A 603 -11.01 -7.54 -14.36
C MET A 603 -9.64 -8.20 -14.20
N TYR A 604 -8.76 -7.59 -13.40
CA TYR A 604 -7.42 -8.09 -13.11
C TYR A 604 -7.10 -7.83 -11.62
N PRO A 605 -6.68 -8.81 -10.80
CA PRO A 605 -6.34 -8.59 -9.38
C PRO A 605 -5.05 -7.77 -9.20
N GLU A 606 -4.92 -6.96 -8.14
CA GLU A 606 -3.75 -6.09 -7.95
C GLU A 606 -2.41 -6.83 -7.93
N LYS A 607 -2.37 -7.98 -7.24
CA LYS A 607 -1.22 -8.89 -7.23
C LYS A 607 -1.49 -10.05 -8.19
N MET A 608 -0.92 -9.94 -9.39
CA MET A 608 -0.95 -11.02 -10.40
C MET A 608 0.35 -11.82 -10.36
N THR A 609 0.28 -13.12 -10.58
CA THR A 609 1.49 -13.93 -10.85
C THR A 609 2.03 -13.66 -12.26
N THR A 610 3.26 -14.09 -12.53
CA THR A 610 3.87 -13.98 -13.87
C THR A 610 3.02 -14.65 -14.95
N GLU A 611 2.45 -15.81 -14.62
CA GLU A 611 1.58 -16.59 -15.49
C GLU A 611 0.29 -15.83 -15.79
N GLN A 612 -0.37 -15.29 -14.76
CA GLN A 612 -1.60 -14.49 -14.93
C GLN A 612 -1.37 -13.23 -15.77
N LEU A 613 -0.23 -12.54 -15.61
CA LEU A 613 0.14 -11.40 -16.44
C LEU A 613 0.39 -11.82 -17.89
N ALA A 614 1.06 -12.96 -18.11
CA ALA A 614 1.32 -13.47 -19.44
C ALA A 614 0.04 -13.93 -20.16
N GLU A 615 -0.86 -14.63 -19.48
CA GLU A 615 -2.18 -15.00 -19.98
C GLU A 615 -2.99 -13.75 -20.35
N ALA A 616 -3.06 -12.74 -19.48
CA ALA A 616 -3.78 -11.50 -19.76
C ALA A 616 -3.21 -10.69 -20.93
N LEU A 617 -1.88 -10.70 -21.12
CA LEU A 617 -1.20 -10.09 -22.26
C LEU A 617 -1.42 -10.84 -23.58
N ASP A 618 -1.53 -12.17 -23.52
CA ASP A 618 -1.83 -13.03 -24.67
C ASP A 618 -3.31 -12.87 -25.09
N GLU A 619 -4.24 -12.90 -24.13
CA GLU A 619 -5.66 -12.69 -24.36
C GLU A 619 -5.96 -11.31 -24.97
N ILE A 620 -5.33 -10.24 -24.47
CA ILE A 620 -5.59 -8.89 -25.01
C ILE A 620 -5.01 -8.71 -26.42
N ALA A 621 -3.90 -9.40 -26.74
CA ALA A 621 -3.33 -9.41 -28.08
C ALA A 621 -4.24 -10.15 -29.09
N GLU A 622 -4.79 -11.32 -28.73
CA GLU A 622 -5.79 -11.98 -29.58
C GLU A 622 -7.08 -11.17 -29.70
N ALA A 623 -7.52 -10.51 -28.62
CA ALA A 623 -8.76 -9.73 -28.61
C ALA A 623 -8.66 -8.44 -29.44
N PHE A 624 -7.49 -7.81 -29.50
CA PHE A 624 -7.28 -6.53 -30.19
C PHE A 624 -7.14 -6.70 -31.72
N ASP A 625 -6.25 -7.58 -32.20
CA ASP A 625 -6.25 -8.00 -33.62
C ASP A 625 -6.17 -9.54 -33.75
N PRO A 626 -7.35 -10.22 -33.81
CA PRO A 626 -7.41 -11.68 -33.97
C PRO A 626 -6.83 -12.21 -35.28
N TYR A 627 -6.57 -11.36 -36.28
CA TYR A 627 -5.98 -11.76 -37.55
C TYR A 627 -4.46 -11.60 -37.52
N GLU A 628 -3.95 -10.45 -37.08
CA GLU A 628 -2.51 -10.23 -36.95
C GLU A 628 -1.89 -11.17 -35.91
N TYR A 629 -2.54 -11.36 -34.76
CA TYR A 629 -2.12 -12.32 -33.73
C TYR A 629 -1.99 -13.74 -34.31
N ARG A 630 -3.01 -14.23 -35.03
CA ARG A 630 -3.02 -15.59 -35.61
C ARG A 630 -2.09 -15.79 -36.80
N ASP A 631 -1.80 -14.74 -37.57
CA ASP A 631 -0.83 -14.79 -38.68
C ASP A 631 0.63 -14.79 -38.18
N HIS A 632 0.89 -14.31 -36.96
CA HIS A 632 2.22 -14.30 -36.34
C HIS A 632 2.57 -15.57 -35.53
N ILE A 633 1.59 -16.39 -35.16
CA ILE A 633 1.82 -17.65 -34.41
C ILE A 633 2.34 -18.75 -35.35
N GLU A 634 3.58 -19.20 -35.12
CA GLU A 634 4.13 -20.36 -35.80
C GLU A 634 3.68 -21.69 -35.12
N PRO A 635 3.49 -22.78 -35.88
CA PRO A 635 3.09 -24.07 -35.28
C PRO A 635 4.11 -24.58 -34.24
N GLY A 636 3.64 -24.88 -33.02
CA GLY A 636 4.48 -25.31 -31.90
C GLY A 636 5.06 -24.16 -31.06
N GLN A 637 4.61 -22.93 -31.30
CA GLN A 637 4.82 -21.77 -30.43
C GLN A 637 3.90 -21.82 -29.21
N ASP A 638 4.43 -21.40 -28.07
CA ASP A 638 3.71 -21.23 -26.80
C ASP A 638 3.85 -19.76 -26.43
N THR A 639 2.83 -18.97 -26.75
CA THR A 639 2.84 -17.51 -26.67
C THR A 639 2.89 -17.04 -25.21
N VAL A 640 2.07 -17.63 -24.35
CA VAL A 640 2.10 -17.38 -22.90
C VAL A 640 3.50 -17.68 -22.33
N GLN A 641 4.11 -18.82 -22.67
CA GLN A 641 5.44 -19.15 -22.17
C GLN A 641 6.56 -18.23 -22.71
N GLU A 642 6.42 -17.69 -23.93
CA GLU A 642 7.31 -16.62 -24.44
C GLU A 642 7.14 -15.33 -23.63
N VAL A 643 5.92 -14.89 -23.36
CA VAL A 643 5.64 -13.68 -22.56
C VAL A 643 6.16 -13.84 -21.12
N ILE A 644 5.97 -15.01 -20.47
CA ILE A 644 6.55 -15.31 -19.15
C ILE A 644 8.07 -15.10 -19.16
N LEU A 645 8.78 -15.64 -20.16
CA LEU A 645 10.23 -15.56 -20.23
C LEU A 645 10.72 -14.13 -20.50
N ASP A 646 9.99 -13.36 -21.30
CA ASP A 646 10.31 -11.96 -21.59
C ASP A 646 10.05 -11.06 -20.37
N LEU A 647 8.94 -11.24 -19.65
CA LEU A 647 8.63 -10.55 -18.39
C LEU A 647 9.70 -10.86 -17.33
N GLN A 648 10.04 -12.15 -17.13
CA GLN A 648 11.11 -12.57 -16.22
C GLN A 648 12.51 -12.11 -16.66
N SER A 649 12.71 -11.80 -17.95
CA SER A 649 13.95 -11.19 -18.47
C SER A 649 13.96 -9.66 -18.38
N GLY A 650 12.91 -9.04 -17.82
CA GLY A 650 12.78 -7.58 -17.68
C GLY A 650 12.37 -6.84 -18.95
N ASN A 651 11.84 -7.52 -19.96
CA ASN A 651 11.40 -6.90 -21.23
C ASN A 651 10.00 -6.22 -21.13
N ILE A 652 9.67 -5.68 -19.96
CA ILE A 652 8.34 -5.11 -19.64
C ILE A 652 8.01 -3.92 -20.56
N GLY A 653 9.02 -3.13 -20.93
CA GLY A 653 8.85 -1.90 -21.72
C GLY A 653 8.28 -2.12 -23.13
N SER A 654 8.49 -3.29 -23.76
CA SER A 654 7.88 -3.58 -25.07
C SER A 654 6.37 -3.78 -24.95
N TYR A 655 5.92 -4.51 -23.91
CA TYR A 655 4.50 -4.72 -23.64
C TYR A 655 3.80 -3.42 -23.23
N ILE A 656 4.43 -2.59 -22.39
CA ILE A 656 3.89 -1.26 -22.06
C ILE A 656 3.76 -0.38 -23.31
N SER A 657 4.66 -0.47 -24.29
CA SER A 657 4.52 0.26 -25.57
C SER A 657 3.32 -0.25 -26.37
N TYR A 658 3.21 -1.57 -26.55
CA TYR A 658 2.10 -2.18 -27.29
C TYR A 658 0.74 -1.90 -26.65
N LEU A 659 0.64 -2.00 -25.32
CA LEU A 659 -0.58 -1.64 -24.60
C LEU A 659 -0.93 -0.14 -24.73
N LYS A 660 0.06 0.75 -24.86
CA LYS A 660 -0.21 2.18 -25.15
C LYS A 660 -0.79 2.36 -26.54
N ASP A 661 -0.28 1.65 -27.54
CA ASP A 661 -0.85 1.67 -28.89
C ASP A 661 -2.33 1.22 -28.86
N ILE A 662 -2.67 0.18 -28.07
CA ILE A 662 -4.07 -0.26 -27.82
C ILE A 662 -4.89 0.81 -27.08
N VAL A 663 -4.29 1.58 -26.17
CA VAL A 663 -4.97 2.69 -25.46
C VAL A 663 -5.22 3.90 -26.38
N GLU A 664 -4.34 4.15 -27.35
CA GLU A 664 -4.46 5.24 -28.33
C GLU A 664 -5.50 4.98 -29.42
N GLU A 665 -5.84 3.71 -29.71
CA GLU A 665 -6.86 3.32 -30.69
C GLU A 665 -8.32 3.37 -30.16
N GLU A 666 -8.53 3.81 -28.91
CA GLU A 666 -9.84 4.07 -28.28
C GLU A 666 -10.90 2.95 -28.47
N CYS A 667 -10.49 1.69 -28.27
CA CYS A 667 -11.30 0.48 -28.46
C CYS A 667 -11.80 -0.15 -27.13
N GLU A 668 -12.62 -1.20 -27.22
CA GLU A 668 -13.13 -1.96 -26.04
C GLU A 668 -12.00 -2.47 -25.14
N GLN A 669 -10.86 -2.83 -25.74
CA GLN A 669 -9.67 -3.33 -25.06
C GLN A 669 -8.85 -2.23 -24.38
N SER A 670 -9.03 -0.94 -24.72
CA SER A 670 -8.23 0.17 -24.18
C SER A 670 -8.34 0.30 -22.65
N VAL A 671 -9.48 -0.07 -22.05
CA VAL A 671 -9.65 -0.08 -20.60
C VAL A 671 -8.79 -1.17 -19.95
N ARG A 672 -8.86 -2.39 -20.49
CA ARG A 672 -8.06 -3.54 -20.04
C ARG A 672 -6.56 -3.29 -20.21
N ALA A 673 -6.16 -2.72 -21.35
CA ALA A 673 -4.79 -2.32 -21.62
C ALA A 673 -4.28 -1.28 -20.61
N GLY A 674 -5.10 -0.29 -20.27
CA GLY A 674 -4.79 0.68 -19.22
C GLY A 674 -4.53 0.03 -17.85
N VAL A 675 -5.37 -0.91 -17.43
CA VAL A 675 -5.17 -1.65 -16.17
C VAL A 675 -3.89 -2.49 -16.21
N LEU A 676 -3.62 -3.21 -17.31
CA LEU A 676 -2.41 -4.02 -17.44
C LEU A 676 -1.12 -3.18 -17.46
N ILE A 677 -1.14 -1.95 -17.99
CA ILE A 677 -0.01 -1.02 -17.89
C ILE A 677 0.34 -0.73 -16.43
N GLU A 678 -0.65 -0.45 -15.57
CA GLU A 678 -0.39 -0.21 -14.15
C GLU A 678 0.20 -1.43 -13.45
N ARG A 679 -0.34 -2.64 -13.72
CA ARG A 679 0.18 -3.87 -13.10
C ARG A 679 1.60 -4.21 -13.57
N LEU A 680 1.94 -3.93 -14.81
CA LEU A 680 3.30 -4.07 -15.33
C LEU A 680 4.30 -3.06 -14.75
N LYS A 681 3.87 -1.87 -14.28
CA LYS A 681 4.77 -0.91 -13.61
C LYS A 681 5.25 -1.41 -12.25
N PHE A 682 4.38 -2.11 -11.51
CA PHE A 682 4.66 -2.61 -10.15
C PHE A 682 5.05 -4.08 -10.10
N TYR A 683 5.20 -4.74 -11.25
CA TYR A 683 5.58 -6.14 -11.34
C TYR A 683 7.06 -6.37 -10.97
N GLU A 684 7.31 -7.10 -9.89
CA GLU A 684 8.61 -7.71 -9.60
C GLU A 684 8.57 -9.21 -9.93
N PRO A 685 9.55 -9.76 -10.70
CA PRO A 685 9.63 -11.20 -10.94
C PRO A 685 10.04 -11.98 -9.70
N ASP A 686 9.30 -13.05 -9.39
CA ASP A 686 9.71 -14.05 -8.39
C ASP A 686 10.51 -15.18 -9.08
N ILE A 687 11.84 -15.12 -8.97
CA ILE A 687 12.76 -16.08 -9.59
C ILE A 687 13.65 -16.71 -8.52
N SER A 688 13.48 -18.01 -8.30
CA SER A 688 14.30 -18.81 -7.37
C SER A 688 15.61 -19.30 -8.01
N GLU A 689 16.64 -19.52 -7.18
CA GLU A 689 17.89 -20.19 -7.60
C GLU A 689 17.65 -21.62 -8.15
N GLU A 690 16.53 -22.25 -7.80
CA GLU A 690 16.15 -23.60 -8.25
C GLU A 690 15.34 -23.63 -9.55
N THR A 691 14.98 -22.48 -10.14
CA THR A 691 14.24 -22.41 -11.41
C THR A 691 14.96 -23.19 -12.51
N GLU A 692 14.25 -24.05 -13.24
CA GLU A 692 14.86 -24.87 -14.28
C GLU A 692 15.08 -24.06 -15.58
N PRO A 693 16.28 -24.08 -16.20
CA PRO A 693 16.57 -23.32 -17.41
C PRO A 693 15.67 -23.72 -18.58
N MET A 694 15.13 -22.70 -19.25
CA MET A 694 14.29 -22.86 -20.45
C MET A 694 15.09 -22.54 -21.72
N VAL A 695 14.77 -23.24 -22.81
CA VAL A 695 15.40 -23.04 -24.12
C VAL A 695 14.35 -22.73 -25.16
N TYR A 696 14.58 -21.62 -25.85
CA TYR A 696 13.82 -21.21 -27.01
C TYR A 696 14.60 -21.51 -28.30
N VAL A 697 14.05 -22.34 -29.18
CA VAL A 697 14.69 -22.66 -30.46
C VAL A 697 14.26 -21.69 -31.55
N ASN A 698 15.08 -20.64 -31.73
CA ASN A 698 14.91 -19.64 -32.79
C ASN A 698 14.79 -20.26 -34.19
N TYR A 699 15.61 -21.26 -34.51
CA TYR A 699 15.61 -21.92 -35.82
C TYR A 699 16.30 -23.29 -35.79
N CYS A 700 15.75 -24.27 -36.51
CA CYS A 700 16.40 -25.54 -36.83
C CYS A 700 16.21 -25.87 -38.31
N GLU A 701 17.24 -26.41 -38.97
CA GLU A 701 17.13 -26.87 -40.36
C GLU A 701 16.19 -28.07 -40.51
N GLU A 702 16.07 -28.91 -39.47
CA GLU A 702 15.14 -30.06 -39.44
C GLU A 702 13.98 -29.77 -38.49
N ARG A 703 12.85 -29.33 -39.04
CA ARG A 703 11.65 -28.95 -38.26
C ARG A 703 11.01 -30.14 -37.53
N GLU A 704 11.11 -31.36 -38.08
CA GLU A 704 10.53 -32.58 -37.48
C GLU A 704 11.21 -33.00 -36.16
N LEU A 705 12.32 -32.38 -35.77
CA LEU A 705 12.98 -32.62 -34.48
C LEU A 705 12.40 -31.79 -33.32
N ILE A 706 11.53 -30.81 -33.61
CA ILE A 706 11.12 -29.78 -32.66
C ILE A 706 9.60 -29.65 -32.69
N GLU A 707 8.93 -30.34 -31.78
CA GLU A 707 7.47 -30.24 -31.60
C GLU A 707 7.08 -28.99 -30.79
N LEU A 708 7.97 -28.52 -29.90
CA LEU A 708 7.79 -27.32 -29.06
C LEU A 708 8.97 -26.37 -29.26
N ARG A 709 8.71 -25.08 -29.55
CA ARG A 709 9.78 -24.08 -29.69
C ARG A 709 10.40 -23.70 -28.36
N CYS A 710 9.60 -23.66 -27.30
CA CYS A 710 10.05 -23.42 -25.94
C CYS A 710 9.93 -24.72 -25.12
N GLN A 711 11.00 -25.13 -24.45
CA GLN A 711 10.99 -26.30 -23.57
C GLN A 711 12.16 -26.28 -22.58
N LYS A 712 12.09 -27.14 -21.55
CA LYS A 712 13.16 -27.33 -20.55
C LYS A 712 14.48 -27.71 -21.21
N PHE A 713 15.57 -27.11 -20.72
CA PHE A 713 16.93 -27.35 -21.22
C PHE A 713 17.33 -28.82 -21.12
N SER A 714 16.96 -29.48 -20.01
CA SER A 714 17.24 -30.89 -19.71
C SER A 714 16.67 -31.84 -20.78
N ASP A 715 15.40 -31.65 -21.13
CA ASP A 715 14.69 -32.46 -22.12
C ASP A 715 15.23 -32.25 -23.54
N LEU A 716 15.51 -30.99 -23.93
CA LEU A 716 16.05 -30.67 -25.26
C LEU A 716 17.49 -31.18 -25.42
N ASP A 717 18.33 -31.03 -24.39
CA ASP A 717 19.70 -31.53 -24.37
C ASP A 717 19.73 -33.07 -24.57
N ALA A 718 18.85 -33.80 -23.88
CA ALA A 718 18.69 -35.24 -24.02
C ALA A 718 18.19 -35.68 -25.41
N LEU A 719 17.21 -34.95 -25.98
CA LEU A 719 16.68 -35.20 -27.32
C LEU A 719 17.77 -35.00 -28.39
N VAL A 720 18.46 -33.86 -28.35
CA VAL A 720 19.59 -33.52 -29.23
C VAL A 720 20.72 -34.54 -29.11
N ALA A 721 21.09 -34.93 -27.88
CA ALA A 721 22.14 -35.93 -27.64
C ALA A 721 21.83 -37.30 -28.27
N LYS A 722 20.57 -37.74 -28.17
CA LYS A 722 20.09 -38.95 -28.82
C LYS A 722 20.14 -38.82 -30.34
N GLN A 723 19.60 -37.73 -30.89
CA GLN A 723 19.51 -37.53 -32.34
C GLN A 723 20.90 -37.39 -33.00
N ASP A 724 21.79 -36.61 -32.40
CA ASP A 724 23.19 -36.47 -32.82
C ASP A 724 23.92 -37.82 -32.83
N LYS A 725 23.58 -38.73 -31.91
CA LYS A 725 24.13 -40.09 -31.89
C LYS A 725 23.59 -40.98 -33.01
N GLU A 726 22.30 -40.89 -33.32
CA GLU A 726 21.68 -41.68 -34.39
C GLU A 726 22.17 -41.22 -35.77
N TRP A 727 22.13 -39.91 -36.05
CA TRP A 727 22.60 -39.36 -37.34
C TRP A 727 24.10 -39.50 -37.56
N TYR A 728 24.95 -39.37 -36.53
CA TYR A 728 26.39 -39.58 -36.66
C TYR A 728 26.77 -41.04 -36.98
N ALA A 729 25.90 -41.99 -36.62
CA ALA A 729 26.06 -43.41 -36.91
C ALA A 729 25.63 -43.78 -38.34
N ASP A 730 24.66 -43.08 -38.93
CA ASP A 730 24.29 -43.25 -40.34
C ASP A 730 25.24 -42.46 -41.25
N ARG A 731 26.14 -43.17 -41.93
CA ARG A 731 27.22 -42.57 -42.72
C ARG A 731 27.16 -42.98 -44.17
N ASN A 732 27.39 -42.00 -45.05
CA ASN A 732 27.50 -42.24 -46.48
C ASN A 732 28.68 -43.17 -46.78
N PRO A 733 28.47 -44.37 -47.35
CA PRO A 733 29.54 -45.35 -47.58
C PRO A 733 30.65 -44.91 -48.55
N ARG A 734 30.48 -43.75 -49.23
CA ARG A 734 31.45 -43.22 -50.20
C ARG A 734 32.31 -42.08 -49.66
N THR A 735 31.78 -41.22 -48.79
CA THR A 735 32.51 -40.08 -48.23
C THR A 735 32.88 -40.26 -46.75
N ASN A 736 32.27 -41.23 -46.06
CA ASN A 736 32.40 -41.46 -44.61
C ASN A 736 31.91 -40.28 -43.74
N GLU A 737 31.16 -39.36 -44.33
CA GLU A 737 30.46 -38.25 -43.65
C GLU A 737 29.06 -38.72 -43.19
N PRO A 738 28.47 -38.08 -42.17
CA PRO A 738 27.06 -38.30 -41.79
C PRO A 738 26.14 -38.11 -43.00
N THR A 739 25.07 -38.90 -43.08
CA THR A 739 24.05 -38.77 -44.14
C THR A 739 23.17 -37.54 -43.95
N MET A 740 22.98 -37.12 -42.69
CA MET A 740 22.16 -35.99 -42.26
C MET A 740 22.93 -35.14 -41.25
N THR A 741 22.84 -33.82 -41.39
CA THR A 741 23.31 -32.85 -40.40
C THR A 741 22.38 -31.65 -40.41
N ALA A 742 22.04 -31.10 -39.24
CA ALA A 742 21.22 -29.90 -39.12
C ALA A 742 21.85 -28.90 -38.15
N GLN A 743 21.83 -27.61 -38.51
CA GLN A 743 22.15 -26.52 -37.59
C GLN A 743 20.92 -26.12 -36.79
N MET A 744 21.12 -25.89 -35.48
CA MET A 744 20.09 -25.40 -34.58
C MET A 744 20.60 -24.14 -33.85
N PHE A 745 19.79 -23.09 -33.86
CA PHE A 745 20.02 -21.79 -33.21
C PHE A 745 19.01 -21.62 -32.09
N PHE A 746 19.47 -21.30 -30.88
CA PHE A 746 18.64 -21.27 -29.69
C PHE A 746 19.06 -20.16 -28.73
N THR A 747 18.12 -19.73 -27.91
CA THR A 747 18.29 -18.81 -26.78
C THR A 747 18.08 -19.62 -25.51
N VAL A 748 18.98 -19.53 -24.54
CA VAL A 748 18.80 -20.15 -23.22
C VAL A 748 18.51 -19.07 -22.21
N TYR A 749 17.46 -19.26 -21.43
CA TYR A 749 17.07 -18.43 -20.29
C TYR A 749 17.48 -19.16 -19.01
N TYR A 750 18.15 -18.45 -18.10
CA TYR A 750 18.71 -19.03 -16.87
C TYR A 750 18.74 -18.01 -15.74
N ALA A 751 18.56 -18.48 -14.50
CA ALA A 751 18.78 -17.65 -13.31
C ALA A 751 20.27 -17.61 -12.96
N GLU A 752 20.76 -16.44 -12.56
CA GLU A 752 22.08 -16.29 -11.94
C GLU A 752 21.91 -16.03 -10.44
N LYS A 753 22.95 -16.34 -9.66
CA LYS A 753 22.87 -16.22 -8.21
C LYS A 753 22.70 -14.76 -7.78
N ASP A 754 21.79 -14.53 -6.84
CA ASP A 754 21.45 -13.21 -6.28
C ASP A 754 20.83 -12.21 -7.32
N ASP A 755 20.39 -12.69 -8.49
CA ASP A 755 19.81 -11.85 -9.57
C ASP A 755 18.27 -11.92 -9.63
N LYS A 756 17.60 -10.77 -9.75
CA LYS A 756 16.12 -10.67 -9.78
C LYS A 756 15.50 -10.90 -11.17
N MET A 757 16.30 -11.25 -12.18
CA MET A 757 15.89 -11.35 -13.59
C MET A 757 16.56 -12.54 -14.27
N LEU A 758 15.87 -13.18 -15.23
CA LEU A 758 16.47 -14.19 -16.08
C LEU A 758 17.50 -13.56 -17.01
N ARG A 759 18.67 -14.19 -17.09
CA ARG A 759 19.70 -13.90 -18.09
C ARG A 759 19.44 -14.73 -19.33
N GLN A 760 19.71 -14.15 -20.51
CA GLN A 760 19.61 -14.85 -21.79
C GLN A 760 20.92 -14.84 -22.58
N PHE A 761 21.25 -15.97 -23.22
CA PHE A 761 22.32 -16.01 -24.23
C PHE A 761 21.87 -16.75 -25.49
N LYS A 762 22.31 -16.27 -26.66
CA LYS A 762 22.01 -16.86 -27.97
C LYS A 762 23.21 -17.66 -28.47
N SER A 763 22.98 -18.89 -28.91
CA SER A 763 24.03 -19.79 -29.40
C SER A 763 23.52 -20.68 -30.54
N LYS A 764 24.43 -21.51 -31.07
CA LYS A 764 24.13 -22.50 -32.11
C LYS A 764 24.91 -23.79 -31.94
N ILE A 765 24.35 -24.90 -32.40
CA ILE A 765 24.97 -26.23 -32.42
C ILE A 765 24.74 -26.94 -33.76
N ASP A 766 25.52 -28.00 -33.99
CA ASP A 766 25.42 -28.83 -35.20
C ASP A 766 25.03 -30.28 -34.80
N ILE A 767 23.81 -30.70 -35.18
CA ILE A 767 23.27 -32.04 -34.91
C ILE A 767 23.76 -33.02 -35.97
N GLY A 768 24.17 -34.22 -35.56
CA GLY A 768 24.71 -35.27 -36.45
C GLY A 768 26.22 -35.20 -36.64
N THR A 769 26.88 -34.20 -36.06
CA THR A 769 28.35 -34.04 -36.08
C THR A 769 29.06 -34.96 -35.12
N GLY A 770 28.34 -35.56 -34.18
CA GLY A 770 28.90 -36.41 -33.15
C GLY A 770 29.52 -35.61 -32.01
N ASN A 771 28.92 -34.50 -31.60
CA ASN A 771 29.44 -33.69 -30.48
C ASN A 771 28.58 -33.73 -29.20
N GLY A 772 27.39 -34.34 -29.23
CA GLY A 772 26.54 -34.61 -28.06
C GLY A 772 25.38 -33.63 -27.94
N GLY A 773 24.76 -33.58 -26.75
CA GLY A 773 23.75 -32.58 -26.40
C GLY A 773 24.26 -31.14 -26.46
N ILE A 774 23.34 -30.20 -26.31
CA ILE A 774 23.60 -28.75 -26.25
C ILE A 774 24.74 -28.44 -25.27
N LEU A 775 24.67 -28.96 -24.04
CA LEU A 775 25.65 -28.68 -22.99
C LEU A 775 27.06 -29.17 -23.36
N SER A 776 27.16 -30.37 -23.94
CA SER A 776 28.42 -30.93 -24.42
C SER A 776 29.03 -30.09 -25.55
N GLN A 777 28.20 -29.58 -26.47
CA GLN A 777 28.66 -28.72 -27.56
C GLN A 777 29.06 -27.32 -27.08
N LEU A 778 28.30 -26.69 -26.17
CA LEU A 778 28.67 -25.40 -25.56
C LEU A 778 30.02 -25.49 -24.82
N LYS A 779 30.25 -26.55 -24.04
CA LYS A 779 31.54 -26.83 -23.39
C LYS A 779 32.69 -26.96 -24.39
N LEU A 780 32.46 -27.66 -25.52
CA LEU A 780 33.45 -27.81 -26.59
C LEU A 780 33.76 -26.46 -27.27
N GLN A 781 32.73 -25.65 -27.56
CA GLN A 781 32.90 -24.32 -28.15
C GLN A 781 33.66 -23.38 -27.22
N ASN A 782 33.37 -23.38 -25.91
CA ASN A 782 34.13 -22.58 -24.93
C ASN A 782 35.61 -23.05 -24.84
N GLU A 783 35.86 -24.37 -24.76
CA GLU A 783 37.22 -24.94 -24.84
C GLU A 783 37.99 -24.47 -26.10
N MET A 784 37.32 -24.42 -27.25
CA MET A 784 37.91 -23.96 -28.51
C MET A 784 38.20 -22.44 -28.50
N LYS A 785 37.22 -21.60 -28.13
CA LYS A 785 37.39 -20.14 -28.00
C LYS A 785 38.54 -19.75 -27.06
N LEU A 786 38.78 -20.53 -26.01
CA LEU A 786 39.87 -20.33 -25.05
C LEU A 786 41.24 -20.86 -25.51
N THR A 787 41.29 -21.73 -26.52
CA THR A 787 42.54 -22.35 -27.01
C THR A 787 42.98 -21.88 -28.40
N ASP A 788 42.14 -21.15 -29.13
CA ASP A 788 42.52 -20.52 -30.41
C ASP A 788 43.36 -19.25 -30.19
N GLU A 789 44.69 -19.41 -30.22
CA GLU A 789 45.65 -18.31 -30.13
C GLU A 789 45.53 -17.30 -31.29
N SER A 790 45.06 -17.73 -32.47
CA SER A 790 44.87 -16.86 -33.64
C SER A 790 43.67 -15.95 -33.44
N TRP A 791 42.54 -16.50 -32.97
CA TRP A 791 41.34 -15.73 -32.66
C TRP A 791 41.55 -14.76 -31.50
N LEU A 792 42.23 -15.20 -30.43
CA LEU A 792 42.57 -14.34 -29.30
C LEU A 792 43.50 -13.18 -29.69
N SER A 793 44.46 -13.44 -30.59
CA SER A 793 45.32 -12.40 -31.17
C SER A 793 44.51 -11.42 -32.03
N PHE A 794 43.56 -11.92 -32.84
CA PHE A 794 42.67 -11.08 -33.64
C PHE A 794 41.80 -10.17 -32.77
N MET A 795 41.13 -10.70 -31.74
CA MET A 795 40.32 -9.90 -30.80
C MET A 795 41.17 -8.86 -30.06
N LYS A 796 42.39 -9.22 -29.64
CA LYS A 796 43.32 -8.28 -28.98
C LYS A 796 43.77 -7.13 -29.88
N ASN A 797 43.81 -7.33 -31.20
CA ASN A 797 44.12 -6.28 -32.17
C ASN A 797 42.90 -5.39 -32.52
N LYS A 798 41.69 -5.80 -32.11
CA LYS A 798 40.43 -5.14 -32.43
C LYS A 798 40.13 -3.99 -31.46
N GLY A 799 40.49 -4.17 -30.18
CA GLY A 799 40.48 -3.15 -29.14
C GLY A 799 40.74 -3.77 -27.77
N ASN A 800 41.33 -3.03 -26.83
CA ASN A 800 41.54 -3.57 -25.48
C ASN A 800 40.22 -3.77 -24.73
N GLU A 801 39.25 -2.85 -24.91
CA GLU A 801 37.90 -2.96 -24.36
C GLU A 801 37.12 -4.13 -24.96
N GLU A 802 37.09 -4.27 -26.29
CA GLU A 802 36.48 -5.45 -26.95
C GLU A 802 37.13 -6.77 -26.51
N PHE A 803 38.44 -6.78 -26.26
CA PHE A 803 39.14 -7.96 -25.78
C PHE A 803 38.86 -8.30 -24.32
N GLN A 804 38.69 -7.29 -23.44
CA GLN A 804 38.26 -7.53 -22.05
C GLN A 804 36.82 -8.02 -22.02
N LYS A 805 35.88 -7.36 -22.72
CA LYS A 805 34.48 -7.81 -22.81
C LYS A 805 34.37 -9.25 -23.33
N TYR A 806 35.13 -9.60 -24.37
CA TYR A 806 35.19 -10.97 -24.88
C TYR A 806 35.77 -11.98 -23.87
N LEU A 807 36.73 -11.58 -23.02
CA LEU A 807 37.21 -12.42 -21.93
C LEU A 807 36.20 -12.51 -20.78
N GLU A 808 35.48 -11.45 -20.47
CA GLU A 808 34.40 -11.41 -19.47
C GLU A 808 33.27 -12.36 -19.88
N GLU A 809 32.75 -12.26 -21.11
CA GLU A 809 31.75 -13.19 -21.69
C GLU A 809 32.22 -14.66 -21.62
N LEU A 810 33.50 -14.94 -21.85
CA LEU A 810 34.06 -16.29 -21.71
C LEU A 810 34.26 -16.73 -20.26
N THR A 811 34.50 -15.79 -19.35
CA THR A 811 34.64 -16.05 -17.90
C THR A 811 33.28 -16.39 -17.33
N ASP A 812 32.29 -15.54 -17.61
CA ASP A 812 30.92 -15.73 -17.19
C ASP A 812 30.35 -17.07 -17.65
N MET A 813 30.44 -17.36 -18.95
CA MET A 813 30.06 -18.66 -19.50
C MET A 813 30.79 -19.84 -18.85
N GLN A 814 32.03 -19.64 -18.39
CA GLN A 814 32.85 -20.67 -17.76
C GLN A 814 32.56 -20.85 -16.25
N ASP A 815 32.12 -19.79 -15.57
CA ASP A 815 32.11 -19.71 -14.12
C ASP A 815 30.70 -19.75 -13.53
N HIS A 816 29.68 -19.29 -14.26
CA HIS A 816 28.27 -19.24 -13.84
C HIS A 816 27.37 -20.09 -14.76
N VAL A 817 27.33 -19.78 -16.06
CA VAL A 817 26.39 -20.40 -17.02
C VAL A 817 26.58 -21.92 -17.18
N LEU A 818 27.78 -22.38 -17.55
CA LEU A 818 28.02 -23.82 -17.78
C LEU A 818 27.90 -24.70 -16.52
N PRO A 819 28.30 -24.22 -15.31
CA PRO A 819 27.99 -24.90 -14.06
C PRO A 819 26.49 -25.00 -13.75
N TYR A 820 25.74 -23.91 -13.91
CA TYR A 820 24.29 -23.88 -13.68
C TYR A 820 23.55 -24.84 -14.62
N LEU A 821 23.76 -24.73 -15.94
CA LEU A 821 23.14 -25.67 -16.90
C LEU A 821 23.54 -27.15 -16.66
N GLN A 822 24.70 -27.40 -16.02
CA GLN A 822 25.14 -28.74 -15.69
C GLN A 822 24.42 -29.35 -14.47
N SER A 823 23.87 -28.56 -13.54
CA SER A 823 23.16 -29.13 -12.39
C SER A 823 21.90 -29.89 -12.82
N PHE A 824 21.19 -29.38 -13.84
CA PHE A 824 19.97 -29.97 -14.40
C PHE A 824 20.25 -31.12 -15.40
N CYS A 825 21.36 -31.09 -16.15
CA CYS A 825 21.73 -32.13 -17.14
C CYS A 825 22.58 -33.29 -16.58
N SER A 826 22.02 -34.07 -15.67
CA SER A 826 22.76 -35.00 -14.80
C SER A 826 23.17 -36.38 -15.41
N LEU A 827 23.22 -36.56 -16.75
CA LEU A 827 23.47 -37.89 -17.38
C LEU A 827 24.48 -37.97 -18.57
N GLU A 828 25.07 -36.88 -19.06
CA GLU A 828 25.82 -36.88 -20.34
C GLU A 828 27.31 -37.35 -20.32
N GLU A 829 27.93 -37.64 -19.17
CA GLU A 829 29.40 -37.89 -19.10
C GLU A 829 29.93 -39.08 -19.95
N LYS A 830 29.08 -39.95 -20.49
CA LYS A 830 29.49 -41.15 -21.25
C LYS A 830 29.71 -40.92 -22.76
N GLY A 831 28.93 -40.04 -23.41
CA GLY A 831 28.92 -39.93 -24.88
C GLY A 831 30.16 -39.27 -25.48
N VAL A 832 30.57 -38.13 -24.91
CA VAL A 832 31.74 -37.34 -25.38
C VAL A 832 33.06 -38.09 -25.18
N GLN A 833 33.13 -38.97 -24.18
CA GLN A 833 34.32 -39.77 -23.91
C GLN A 833 34.53 -40.85 -24.98
N GLU A 834 33.49 -41.60 -25.36
CA GLU A 834 33.55 -42.63 -26.41
C GLU A 834 34.03 -42.05 -27.76
N ARG A 835 33.49 -40.89 -28.17
CA ARG A 835 33.86 -40.26 -29.45
C ARG A 835 35.28 -39.67 -29.44
N ARG A 836 35.74 -39.14 -28.30
CA ARG A 836 37.15 -38.74 -28.12
C ARG A 836 38.09 -39.93 -28.15
N GLU A 837 37.68 -41.11 -27.69
CA GLU A 837 38.48 -42.33 -27.78
C GLU A 837 38.52 -42.87 -29.22
N GLN A 838 37.41 -42.81 -29.96
CA GLN A 838 37.35 -43.15 -31.40
C GLN A 838 38.22 -42.22 -32.27
N GLN A 839 38.09 -40.89 -32.16
CA GLN A 839 38.94 -39.97 -32.93
C GLN A 839 40.44 -40.08 -32.60
N ILE A 840 40.78 -40.53 -31.38
CA ILE A 840 42.17 -40.81 -31.00
C ILE A 840 42.66 -42.14 -31.62
N ALA A 841 41.79 -43.14 -31.74
CA ALA A 841 42.11 -44.40 -32.42
C ALA A 841 42.33 -44.18 -33.93
N GLU A 842 41.45 -43.43 -34.60
CA GLU A 842 41.57 -43.12 -36.03
C GLU A 842 42.83 -42.30 -36.34
N LYS A 843 43.15 -41.28 -35.52
CA LYS A 843 44.38 -40.49 -35.66
C LYS A 843 45.67 -41.27 -35.31
N GLN A 844 45.58 -42.43 -34.65
CA GLN A 844 46.74 -43.31 -34.39
C GLN A 844 46.86 -44.48 -35.39
N GLY A 845 45.83 -44.79 -36.18
CA GLY A 845 45.86 -45.87 -37.17
C GLY A 845 46.55 -45.56 -38.50
N GLY A 846 46.75 -44.27 -38.83
CA GLY A 846 47.21 -43.82 -40.16
C GLY A 846 48.68 -44.10 -40.52
N LEU A 847 49.52 -44.55 -39.57
CA LEU A 847 50.96 -44.73 -39.79
C LEU A 847 51.51 -46.00 -39.11
N THR A 848 51.17 -47.18 -39.63
CA THR A 848 52.17 -48.22 -40.02
C THR A 848 51.50 -49.35 -40.80
N GLY A 849 51.55 -49.29 -42.12
CA GLY A 849 51.51 -50.50 -42.92
C GLY A 849 52.94 -51.05 -43.08
N ARG A 850 53.19 -52.31 -42.68
CA ARG A 850 53.88 -53.38 -43.46
C ARG A 850 54.41 -54.53 -42.56
N GLU A 851 53.68 -55.64 -42.57
CA GLU A 851 54.13 -57.06 -42.44
C GLU A 851 55.31 -57.40 -41.47
N ARG A 852 55.16 -58.28 -40.46
CA ARG A 852 54.91 -59.73 -40.62
C ARG A 852 54.64 -60.47 -39.29
N ALA A 853 53.90 -61.59 -39.40
CA ALA A 853 53.58 -62.62 -38.39
C ALA A 853 54.77 -63.05 -37.49
N THR A 854 54.59 -63.49 -36.22
CA THR A 854 53.86 -64.70 -35.76
C THR A 854 53.59 -64.69 -34.22
N ALA A 855 52.93 -65.73 -33.68
CA ALA A 855 52.58 -65.96 -32.27
C ALA A 855 53.84 -66.15 -31.33
N GLU A 856 53.80 -66.23 -29.99
CA GLU A 856 52.82 -66.87 -29.07
C GLU A 856 52.73 -66.26 -27.65
N THR A 857 51.65 -66.67 -26.97
CA THR A 857 51.24 -66.65 -25.55
C THR A 857 52.21 -66.51 -24.35
N LYS A 858 51.64 -65.92 -23.27
CA LYS A 858 51.66 -66.31 -21.81
C LYS A 858 52.49 -65.53 -20.73
N VAL A 859 51.72 -64.83 -19.87
CA VAL A 859 51.59 -65.04 -18.39
C VAL A 859 52.53 -64.36 -17.36
N LYS A 860 51.92 -63.37 -16.67
CA LYS A 860 51.81 -63.10 -15.21
C LYS A 860 53.02 -62.77 -14.29
N ASN A 861 52.74 -61.77 -13.43
CA ASN A 861 53.03 -61.68 -11.98
C ASN A 861 54.49 -61.35 -11.53
N THR A 862 54.78 -60.60 -10.45
CA THR A 862 53.98 -59.78 -9.49
C THR A 862 54.92 -58.93 -8.57
N ARG A 863 54.33 -57.93 -7.88
CA ARG A 863 54.60 -57.51 -6.46
C ARG A 863 55.75 -56.53 -6.07
N THR A 864 55.32 -55.28 -5.81
CA THR A 864 55.36 -54.53 -4.50
C THR A 864 56.65 -54.18 -3.73
N ALA A 865 56.91 -52.86 -3.66
CA ALA A 865 56.95 -51.99 -2.45
C ALA A 865 58.23 -51.74 -1.60
N GLY A 866 58.40 -50.47 -1.18
CA GLY A 866 59.41 -49.90 -0.24
C GLY A 866 60.40 -48.93 -0.93
N LYS A 867 60.24 -47.59 -0.89
CA LYS A 867 60.77 -46.60 0.11
C LYS A 867 62.27 -46.81 0.45
N GLU A 868 63.17 -45.81 0.43
CA GLU A 868 63.06 -44.40 0.88
C GLU A 868 64.11 -43.44 0.21
N ALA A 869 64.20 -42.16 0.61
CA ALA A 869 65.03 -41.08 0.00
C ALA A 869 66.56 -41.18 0.32
N SER A 870 67.53 -40.46 -0.29
CA SER A 870 67.53 -39.08 -0.85
C SER A 870 68.72 -38.75 -1.81
N ILE A 871 68.46 -37.86 -2.78
CA ILE A 871 69.30 -36.79 -3.45
C ILE A 871 70.84 -37.01 -3.55
N VAL A 872 71.46 -37.00 -4.75
CA VAL A 872 72.04 -35.82 -5.47
C VAL A 872 72.27 -36.11 -6.97
N ARG A 873 71.98 -35.10 -7.84
CA ARG A 873 72.52 -34.72 -9.20
C ARG A 873 73.42 -35.73 -9.97
N THR A 874 73.45 -35.83 -11.31
CA THR A 874 72.91 -35.14 -12.52
C THR A 874 73.40 -35.96 -13.73
N GLU A 875 72.84 -35.99 -14.94
CA GLU A 875 71.60 -35.44 -15.55
C GLU A 875 71.43 -36.15 -16.92
N GLU A 876 70.22 -36.56 -17.31
CA GLU A 876 69.98 -37.01 -18.70
C GLU A 876 68.49 -36.88 -19.12
N LYS A 877 68.26 -36.50 -20.39
CA LYS A 877 66.92 -36.27 -20.97
C LYS A 877 66.33 -37.57 -21.50
N ASN A 878 65.06 -37.86 -21.19
CA ASN A 878 63.98 -38.06 -22.19
C ASN A 878 62.65 -38.57 -21.62
N VAL A 879 61.55 -38.24 -22.32
CA VAL A 879 60.16 -38.72 -22.19
C VAL A 879 59.45 -38.48 -20.85
N ALA A 880 58.60 -37.45 -20.80
CA ALA A 880 57.51 -37.34 -19.83
C ALA A 880 56.20 -37.92 -20.43
N ALA A 881 55.43 -38.63 -19.60
CA ALA A 881 54.31 -39.47 -20.02
C ALA A 881 53.05 -38.71 -20.50
N LYS A 882 52.19 -39.42 -21.25
CA LYS A 882 50.79 -39.00 -21.47
C LYS A 882 50.11 -38.77 -20.12
N ALA A 883 49.76 -37.53 -19.82
CA ALA A 883 48.88 -37.22 -18.68
C ALA A 883 47.49 -37.84 -18.90
N LYS A 884 46.84 -38.26 -17.82
CA LYS A 884 45.38 -38.51 -17.84
C LYS A 884 44.69 -37.24 -18.36
N LYS A 885 43.66 -37.38 -19.19
CA LYS A 885 42.79 -36.24 -19.48
C LYS A 885 42.07 -35.86 -18.17
N PRO A 886 42.09 -34.59 -17.76
CA PRO A 886 41.39 -34.14 -16.56
C PRO A 886 39.88 -34.36 -16.68
N SER A 887 39.21 -34.52 -15.52
CA SER A 887 37.74 -34.56 -15.39
C SER A 887 37.10 -33.27 -15.88
N ILE A 888 35.77 -33.23 -16.05
CA ILE A 888 35.09 -32.00 -16.48
C ILE A 888 35.39 -30.86 -15.49
N HIS A 889 35.23 -31.08 -14.18
CA HIS A 889 35.56 -30.05 -13.18
C HIS A 889 37.02 -29.59 -13.26
N GLU A 890 37.99 -30.52 -13.41
CA GLU A 890 39.41 -30.19 -13.59
C GLU A 890 39.68 -29.42 -14.91
N ARG A 891 38.83 -29.55 -15.93
CA ARG A 891 38.93 -28.80 -17.20
C ARG A 891 38.40 -27.39 -17.07
N LEU A 892 37.25 -27.20 -16.42
CA LEU A 892 36.73 -25.87 -16.08
C LEU A 892 37.77 -25.11 -15.22
N GLU A 893 38.39 -25.80 -14.26
CA GLU A 893 39.46 -25.26 -13.40
C GLU A 893 40.74 -24.87 -14.17
N ILE A 894 41.13 -25.64 -15.19
CA ILE A 894 42.25 -25.30 -16.09
C ILE A 894 41.90 -24.11 -16.99
N ASN A 895 40.65 -24.01 -17.43
CA ASN A 895 40.18 -22.89 -18.24
C ASN A 895 40.14 -21.58 -17.42
N LYS A 896 39.58 -21.62 -16.20
CA LYS A 896 39.63 -20.53 -15.20
C LYS A 896 41.05 -19.95 -15.06
N ARG A 897 42.06 -20.81 -14.88
CA ARG A 897 43.47 -20.38 -14.79
C ARG A 897 43.99 -19.72 -16.06
N LYS A 898 43.66 -20.26 -17.24
CA LYS A 898 44.06 -19.65 -18.54
C LYS A 898 43.40 -18.29 -18.78
N ILE A 899 42.19 -18.07 -18.27
CA ILE A 899 41.49 -16.79 -18.32
C ILE A 899 42.22 -15.78 -17.41
N GLN A 900 42.49 -16.14 -16.16
CA GLN A 900 43.23 -15.30 -15.20
C GLN A 900 44.63 -14.93 -15.70
N GLU A 901 45.36 -15.88 -16.29
CA GLU A 901 46.66 -15.64 -16.95
C GLU A 901 46.59 -14.64 -18.12
N LYS A 902 45.45 -14.55 -18.82
CA LYS A 902 45.24 -13.64 -19.96
C LYS A 902 44.70 -12.27 -19.55
N GLN A 903 43.94 -12.18 -18.46
CA GLN A 903 43.45 -10.93 -17.87
C GLN A 903 44.55 -10.13 -17.14
N GLY A 904 45.65 -10.77 -16.73
CA GLY A 904 46.85 -10.07 -16.25
C GLY A 904 46.78 -9.55 -14.81
N LYS A 905 45.97 -10.15 -13.93
CA LYS A 905 45.99 -9.86 -12.49
C LYS A 905 47.21 -10.49 -11.81
N ASP A 906 48.30 -9.74 -11.64
CA ASP A 906 49.52 -10.20 -10.95
C ASP A 906 49.76 -9.49 -9.60
N LYS A 907 49.36 -10.17 -8.51
CA LYS A 907 49.77 -10.02 -7.09
C LYS A 907 49.47 -8.70 -6.31
N PRO A 908 49.24 -8.80 -4.98
CA PRO A 908 49.08 -7.63 -4.12
C PRO A 908 50.43 -6.99 -3.78
N GLU A 909 50.63 -5.71 -4.14
CA GLU A 909 51.80 -4.96 -3.67
C GLU A 909 51.64 -4.53 -2.20
N ARG A 910 52.70 -4.77 -1.43
CA ARG A 910 52.81 -4.28 -0.05
C ARG A 910 53.10 -2.78 -0.04
N GLY A 911 52.16 -2.04 0.54
CA GLY A 911 52.31 -0.79 1.28
C GLY A 911 53.49 0.15 0.98
N ALA A 912 53.16 1.35 0.51
CA ALA A 912 53.95 2.55 0.77
C ALA A 912 53.03 3.74 1.08
N ASP A 913 53.19 4.32 2.26
CA ASP A 913 52.62 5.62 2.64
C ASP A 913 52.93 6.71 1.61
N ARG A 914 51.92 7.54 1.29
CA ARG A 914 52.06 8.99 1.06
C ARG A 914 50.69 9.65 0.91
N GLY A 915 50.29 10.42 1.91
CA GLY A 915 49.08 11.23 1.86
C GLY A 915 49.28 12.64 1.29
N VAL A 916 48.23 13.45 1.45
CA VAL A 916 48.19 14.91 1.27
C VAL A 916 48.26 15.40 -0.19
N ARG A 917 47.12 15.39 -0.88
CA ARG A 917 46.33 16.62 -1.08
C ARG A 917 44.90 16.35 -1.49
#